data_AF-A0A955BUG7-F1
#
_entry.id   AF-A0A955BUG7-F1
#
_cell.length_a   1.000
_cell.length_b   1.000
_cell.length_c   1.000
_cell.angle_alpha   90.00
_cell.angle_beta   90.00
_cell.angle_gamma   90.00
#
_symmetry.space_group_name_H-M   'P 1'
#
loop_
_entity.id
_entity.type
_entity.pdbx_description
1 polymer ?
#
loop_
_entity_poly.entity_id
_entity_poly.type
_entity_poly.pdbx_seq_one_letter_code
_entity_poly.pdbx_strand_id
1 'polypeptide(L)'
;NPVVFSIDASSTGAGSIAGDVLTITAPGVFVLNANQAGNLSYNDAPQIQRTLTVRQESLLVTTIADEDDGTSDPTYGAGTSLREAIAYANAHPGADTITFAAGVDGGTITVGNQLTLTETGAGNGTTITGPAAGITISGNNLTRVLQVNAGVVATVEGLTFADGYADQGGAIVNLGELTVRGGVFRENTADPGLGGAGGVGGAIASYGPLHIANSLFELNTAELGGGINSADGLTIVDSTFSRNQAGFNGGALRIFGSSTISSATFSGNMAGNGGGGLINHGDLTLTNSTFASNNAVDGGGLQLFEGSANLRHVTIASNTATGSGGGLVVNSAAVTLTNTIVAGNSAANQDDLSGALNPASNNNLLNQTAAAAGLGILADNGGPTQTIALVFGSPAINGGAAIPGINTDQRGVLRPFGTGVDIGAFESQFPLPSLNPQSQTVNEGAAVSFSALADGLFAGSAGNTLANDAGLLPGEFLLSPTHGYKLEYQTDGNLVLYRGDGAALWSSGTFGTTPGRAVMQADGNFVVYDSNNVPQFSTGTFGNPGAVLTLQDDGNLVIYGGSGPLFATNTATASPSVVPTVQWQVSTDNGATFADLSGETRLSLTFTATLADTGNQYRARFSNAYAADVPTTAATLTVIETTAPRVTGVLVSGPDWKPEFRAFVDPGRGIGYQVPVGDGDQLLPLPWVDTNQIHVVFSEPVNVTASDFEIFGVNPLSHSFTLSHVPGSATATLTFATPPAADKLLLIVHDTVTDLAGNRLDGEWENPTDLADDASSAFPSGDGFARGDFEFRLNVLHGDVDGNGGVNVVDRILTSQNARQTAGPPASANYDPRIDLNGDGGVNVVDRILASENARLTLPDGEPIASLPLLASNTSVGNAAAPALTQAELDRTVAAAVARLAATGLSAEASSALKTVEFQLADLPGNRLGIAAGGVVLIDPTAAGHGYFVDATPRDDQEFMVSLPGVLKAVSPAAVDRIDLLTVVLHELHHVLGTTGHRADPADLLAAELTLGERRLGELDAVFADAPSTGFLPRPALRIGARRPPAAVL
;
A
#
# COMPACT_ATOMS: atom_id res chain seq x y z
N ASN A 1 7.28 -74.82 52.70
CA ASN A 1 8.10 -73.64 53.06
C ASN A 1 7.83 -72.52 52.06
N PRO A 2 8.16 -71.24 52.33
CA PRO A 2 8.01 -70.17 51.34
C PRO A 2 8.96 -70.36 50.15
N VAL A 3 8.63 -69.73 49.01
CA VAL A 3 9.55 -69.63 47.87
C VAL A 3 10.67 -68.66 48.23
N VAL A 4 11.91 -69.05 47.93
CA VAL A 4 13.10 -68.24 48.11
C VAL A 4 13.71 -67.96 46.75
N PHE A 5 13.98 -66.69 46.47
CA PHE A 5 14.64 -66.25 45.25
C PHE A 5 16.15 -66.13 45.46
N SER A 6 16.94 -66.57 44.47
CA SER A 6 18.40 -66.40 44.47
C SER A 6 18.92 -66.13 43.06
N ILE A 7 20.08 -65.48 42.93
CA ILE A 7 20.77 -65.34 41.65
C ILE A 7 21.58 -66.62 41.40
N ASP A 8 21.41 -67.24 40.25
CA ASP A 8 22.17 -68.43 39.86
C ASP A 8 23.63 -68.07 39.58
N ALA A 9 24.54 -69.01 39.83
CA ALA A 9 25.97 -68.84 39.59
C ALA A 9 26.34 -68.66 38.10
N SER A 10 25.44 -69.02 37.19
CA SER A 10 25.59 -68.76 35.75
C SER A 10 25.27 -67.31 35.34
N SER A 11 24.76 -66.48 36.25
CA SER A 11 24.50 -65.06 35.98
C SER A 11 25.81 -64.30 35.76
N THR A 12 25.85 -63.46 34.72
CA THR A 12 26.99 -62.59 34.40
C THR A 12 26.82 -61.17 34.92
N GLY A 13 25.60 -60.75 35.27
CA GLY A 13 25.32 -59.42 35.81
C GLY A 13 25.55 -59.30 37.32
N ALA A 14 25.92 -58.11 37.78
CA ALA A 14 26.11 -57.83 39.21
C ALA A 14 24.83 -57.25 39.85
N GLY A 15 24.36 -57.88 40.93
CA GLY A 15 23.18 -57.44 41.67
C GLY A 15 22.94 -58.27 42.92
N SER A 16 21.84 -57.98 43.61
CA SER A 16 21.44 -58.69 44.82
C SER A 16 19.92 -58.88 44.88
N ILE A 17 19.46 -59.91 45.59
CA ILE A 17 18.04 -60.15 45.85
C ILE A 17 17.79 -59.99 47.35
N ALA A 18 16.78 -59.18 47.69
CA ALA A 18 16.26 -59.06 49.05
C ALA A 18 14.74 -59.28 49.03
N GLY A 19 14.28 -60.40 49.58
CA GLY A 19 12.87 -60.80 49.47
C GLY A 19 12.48 -61.11 48.03
N ASP A 20 11.54 -60.34 47.48
CA ASP A 20 11.05 -60.39 46.11
C ASP A 20 11.61 -59.26 45.21
N VAL A 21 12.54 -58.46 45.72
CA VAL A 21 13.16 -57.36 44.98
C VAL A 21 14.56 -57.75 44.48
N LEU A 22 14.75 -57.69 43.16
CA LEU A 22 16.07 -57.73 42.52
C LEU A 22 16.62 -56.29 42.39
N THR A 23 17.77 -56.02 43.00
CA THR A 23 18.53 -54.79 42.81
C THR A 23 19.68 -55.05 41.85
N ILE A 24 19.71 -54.35 40.73
CA ILE A 24 20.76 -54.48 39.71
C ILE A 24 21.78 -53.35 39.90
N THR A 25 23.06 -53.70 39.96
CA THR A 25 24.16 -52.74 40.16
C THR A 25 25.11 -52.66 38.97
N ALA A 26 25.04 -53.60 38.02
CA ALA A 26 25.72 -53.53 36.73
C ALA A 26 24.94 -54.29 35.65
N PRO A 27 25.13 -53.97 34.36
CA PRO A 27 24.60 -54.73 33.23
C PRO A 27 25.00 -56.22 33.28
N GLY A 28 24.26 -57.06 32.56
CA GLY A 28 24.54 -58.48 32.38
C GLY A 28 23.30 -59.36 32.39
N VAL A 29 23.50 -60.67 32.35
CA VAL A 29 22.42 -61.66 32.37
C VAL A 29 22.21 -62.14 33.80
N PHE A 30 20.98 -62.04 34.30
CA PHE A 30 20.53 -62.52 35.60
C PHE A 30 19.64 -63.75 35.42
N VAL A 31 20.12 -64.92 35.85
CA VAL A 31 19.31 -66.13 35.94
C VAL A 31 18.78 -66.22 37.37
N LEU A 32 17.49 -65.94 37.55
CA LEU A 32 16.83 -65.91 38.85
C LEU A 32 16.23 -67.28 39.15
N ASN A 33 16.68 -67.90 40.24
CA ASN A 33 16.17 -69.17 40.74
C ASN A 33 15.03 -68.94 41.72
N ALA A 34 13.90 -69.59 41.52
CA ALA A 34 12.83 -69.72 42.49
C ALA A 34 12.86 -71.14 43.09
N ASN A 35 13.21 -71.24 44.36
CA ASN A 35 13.33 -72.51 45.08
C ASN A 35 12.28 -72.61 46.18
N GLN A 36 11.61 -73.75 46.32
CA GLN A 36 10.70 -74.00 47.44
C GLN A 36 11.04 -75.33 48.11
N ALA A 37 11.58 -75.25 49.32
CA ALA A 37 11.84 -76.43 50.13
C ALA A 37 10.52 -77.11 50.55
N GLY A 38 10.54 -78.43 50.52
CA GLY A 38 9.50 -79.33 50.97
C GLY A 38 9.30 -79.29 52.48
N ASN A 39 8.44 -80.14 52.99
CA ASN A 39 8.18 -80.30 54.41
C ASN A 39 7.93 -81.78 54.74
N LEU A 40 7.39 -82.06 55.92
CA LEU A 40 7.07 -83.44 56.34
C LEU A 40 6.06 -84.15 55.44
N SER A 41 5.37 -83.44 54.54
CA SER A 41 4.31 -83.96 53.68
C SER A 41 4.60 -83.87 52.18
N TYR A 42 5.59 -83.06 51.76
CA TYR A 42 5.90 -82.79 50.35
C TYR A 42 7.41 -82.68 50.13
N ASN A 43 7.91 -83.24 49.03
CA ASN A 43 9.30 -83.05 48.60
C ASN A 43 9.53 -81.60 48.14
N ASP A 44 10.79 -81.20 48.01
CA ASP A 44 11.18 -79.92 47.41
C ASP A 44 10.55 -79.76 46.02
N ALA A 45 10.02 -78.57 45.75
CA ALA A 45 9.52 -78.26 44.41
C ALA A 45 10.70 -78.18 43.43
N PRO A 46 10.54 -78.64 42.18
CA PRO A 46 11.53 -78.39 41.13
C PRO A 46 11.84 -76.90 41.02
N GLN A 47 13.12 -76.56 40.92
CA GLN A 47 13.57 -75.18 40.73
C GLN A 47 13.00 -74.64 39.41
N ILE A 48 12.48 -73.41 39.44
CA ILE A 48 12.08 -72.66 38.26
C ILE A 48 13.08 -71.52 38.07
N GLN A 49 13.53 -71.31 36.84
CA GLN A 49 14.45 -70.24 36.49
C GLN A 49 13.78 -69.20 35.59
N ARG A 50 14.15 -67.93 35.78
CA ARG A 50 13.80 -66.86 34.84
C ARG A 50 15.04 -66.04 34.52
N THR A 51 15.31 -65.85 33.24
CA THR A 51 16.42 -65.04 32.76
C THR A 51 15.97 -63.61 32.51
N LEU A 52 16.71 -62.64 33.05
CA LEU A 52 16.57 -61.21 32.80
C LEU A 52 17.90 -60.69 32.25
N THR A 53 17.88 -60.03 31.10
CA THR A 53 19.06 -59.35 30.56
C THR A 53 18.94 -57.87 30.83
N VAL A 54 19.95 -57.29 31.50
CA VAL A 54 20.04 -55.86 31.78
C VAL A 54 21.19 -55.29 30.97
N ARG A 55 20.95 -54.19 30.27
CA ARG A 55 21.94 -53.55 29.39
C ARG A 55 22.47 -52.28 29.99
N GLN A 56 23.66 -51.89 29.56
CA GLN A 56 24.15 -50.54 29.80
C GLN A 56 23.37 -49.60 28.88
N GLU A 57 22.73 -48.58 29.46
CA GLU A 57 21.88 -47.65 28.71
C GLU A 57 22.69 -46.75 27.75
N SER A 58 23.96 -46.47 28.07
CA SER A 58 24.90 -45.80 27.17
C SER A 58 26.33 -46.30 27.38
N LEU A 59 27.02 -46.57 26.26
CA LEU A 59 28.44 -46.88 26.20
C LEU A 59 29.22 -45.56 26.17
N LEU A 60 30.11 -45.35 27.14
CA LEU A 60 30.82 -44.09 27.32
C LEU A 60 32.29 -44.25 26.91
N VAL A 61 32.70 -43.60 25.82
CA VAL A 61 34.11 -43.52 25.38
C VAL A 61 34.86 -42.56 26.30
N THR A 62 35.98 -43.02 26.86
CA THR A 62 36.75 -42.28 27.89
C THR A 62 38.19 -42.00 27.49
N THR A 63 38.67 -42.55 26.38
CA THR A 63 40.00 -42.29 25.84
C THR A 63 39.96 -41.91 24.35
N ILE A 64 40.92 -41.09 23.92
CA ILE A 64 41.14 -40.77 22.50
C ILE A 64 42.03 -41.80 21.78
N ALA A 65 42.64 -42.71 22.53
CA ALA A 65 43.42 -43.79 21.95
C ALA A 65 42.49 -44.78 21.23
N ASP A 66 42.90 -45.20 20.03
CA ASP A 66 42.27 -46.31 19.33
C ASP A 66 42.92 -47.62 19.78
N GLU A 67 42.26 -48.33 20.68
CA GLU A 67 42.75 -49.56 21.31
C GLU A 67 41.84 -50.75 20.95
N ASP A 68 42.46 -51.91 20.75
CA ASP A 68 41.81 -53.21 20.63
C ASP A 68 42.58 -54.19 21.52
N ASP A 69 42.06 -54.38 22.72
CA ASP A 69 42.63 -55.27 23.74
C ASP A 69 42.19 -56.74 23.56
N GLY A 70 41.41 -57.04 22.51
CA GLY A 70 40.89 -58.36 22.20
C GLY A 70 39.64 -58.77 22.99
N THR A 71 39.02 -57.88 23.76
CA THR A 71 37.71 -58.10 24.39
C THR A 71 36.67 -57.10 23.88
N SER A 72 35.40 -57.53 23.84
CA SER A 72 34.30 -56.62 23.52
C SER A 72 33.86 -55.79 24.71
N ASP A 73 34.31 -56.10 25.93
CA ASP A 73 33.98 -55.35 27.15
C ASP A 73 34.69 -53.98 27.14
N PRO A 74 33.95 -52.86 27.09
CA PRO A 74 34.51 -51.52 27.04
C PRO A 74 35.25 -51.10 28.31
N THR A 75 35.16 -51.87 29.40
CA THR A 75 35.81 -51.53 30.68
C THR A 75 37.20 -52.15 30.86
N TYR A 76 37.66 -52.95 29.90
CA TYR A 76 39.00 -53.52 29.93
C TYR A 76 40.03 -52.49 29.42
N GLY A 77 41.29 -52.62 29.87
CA GLY A 77 42.36 -51.69 29.47
C GLY A 77 42.45 -50.37 30.25
N ALA A 78 43.01 -49.34 29.62
CA ALA A 78 43.29 -48.03 30.22
C ALA A 78 42.16 -47.00 30.00
N GLY A 79 40.94 -47.48 29.71
CA GLY A 79 39.74 -46.69 29.42
C GLY A 79 39.05 -47.22 28.16
N THR A 80 37.77 -46.92 28.02
CA THR A 80 36.94 -47.31 26.87
C THR A 80 37.30 -46.54 25.61
N SER A 81 37.84 -47.20 24.59
CA SER A 81 38.03 -46.65 23.25
C SER A 81 36.74 -46.68 22.43
N LEU A 82 36.68 -45.90 21.34
CA LEU A 82 35.54 -45.95 20.41
C LEU A 82 35.41 -47.32 19.73
N ARG A 83 36.55 -47.97 19.44
CA ARG A 83 36.58 -49.30 18.81
C ARG A 83 35.98 -50.36 19.72
N GLU A 84 36.32 -50.34 21.01
CA GLU A 84 35.75 -51.24 22.01
C GLU A 84 34.25 -51.00 22.19
N ALA A 85 33.82 -49.73 22.26
CA ALA A 85 32.39 -49.40 22.35
C ALA A 85 31.61 -49.93 21.14
N ILE A 86 32.15 -49.80 19.92
CA ILE A 86 31.56 -50.37 18.71
C ILE A 86 31.56 -51.90 18.74
N ALA A 87 32.65 -52.53 19.19
CA ALA A 87 32.74 -53.98 19.32
C ALA A 87 31.71 -54.53 20.31
N TYR A 88 31.47 -53.80 21.41
CA TYR A 88 30.42 -54.13 22.37
C TYR A 88 29.04 -54.04 21.73
N ALA A 89 28.70 -52.92 21.08
CA ALA A 89 27.40 -52.73 20.43
C ALA A 89 27.13 -53.84 19.40
N ASN A 90 28.10 -54.12 18.53
CA ASN A 90 28.01 -55.20 17.54
C ASN A 90 27.73 -56.59 18.15
N ALA A 91 28.17 -56.85 19.38
CA ALA A 91 27.99 -58.13 20.05
C ALA A 91 26.64 -58.25 20.79
N HIS A 92 25.86 -57.17 20.92
CA HIS A 92 24.69 -57.12 21.80
C HIS A 92 23.41 -56.62 21.08
N PRO A 93 22.63 -57.52 20.44
CA PRO A 93 21.51 -57.15 19.58
C PRO A 93 20.44 -56.22 20.20
N GLY A 94 20.31 -54.96 19.82
CA GLY A 94 19.24 -54.01 20.12
C GLY A 94 19.67 -52.58 19.80
N ALA A 95 18.91 -51.58 20.24
CA ALA A 95 19.34 -50.20 20.09
C ALA A 95 20.47 -49.87 21.08
N ASP A 96 21.63 -49.44 20.58
CA ASP A 96 22.80 -49.07 21.36
C ASP A 96 23.16 -47.59 21.15
N THR A 97 23.57 -46.91 22.23
CA THR A 97 24.00 -45.51 22.18
C THR A 97 25.41 -45.35 22.73
N ILE A 98 26.31 -44.85 21.88
CA ILE A 98 27.71 -44.53 22.20
C ILE A 98 27.85 -43.02 22.38
N THR A 99 28.39 -42.60 23.52
CA THR A 99 28.67 -41.20 23.88
C THR A 99 30.12 -41.02 24.30
N PHE A 100 30.55 -39.78 24.53
CA PHE A 100 31.92 -39.43 24.90
C PHE A 100 31.98 -38.73 26.25
N ALA A 101 32.97 -39.07 27.07
CA ALA A 101 33.21 -38.41 28.34
C ALA A 101 33.84 -37.03 28.13
N ALA A 102 33.56 -36.09 29.04
CA ALA A 102 34.11 -34.73 28.98
C ALA A 102 35.65 -34.66 28.91
N GLY A 103 36.35 -35.73 29.34
CA GLY A 103 37.81 -35.82 29.26
C GLY A 103 38.38 -35.97 27.84
N VAL A 104 37.55 -36.29 26.84
CA VAL A 104 37.96 -36.44 25.43
C VAL A 104 37.42 -35.34 24.51
N ASP A 105 36.75 -34.34 25.09
CA ASP A 105 36.16 -33.20 24.39
C ASP A 105 37.20 -32.45 23.52
N GLY A 106 36.84 -32.16 22.27
CA GLY A 106 37.70 -31.51 21.29
C GLY A 106 38.88 -32.36 20.82
N GLY A 107 39.00 -33.60 21.28
CA GLY A 107 40.09 -34.50 20.93
C GLY A 107 40.00 -35.08 19.52
N THR A 108 41.09 -35.75 19.10
CA THR A 108 41.16 -36.52 17.86
C THR A 108 41.44 -37.99 18.19
N ILE A 109 40.53 -38.86 17.77
CA ILE A 109 40.68 -40.31 17.75
C ILE A 109 41.28 -40.69 16.39
N THR A 110 42.55 -41.06 16.38
CA THR A 110 43.20 -41.56 15.17
C THR A 110 43.00 -43.06 15.08
N VAL A 111 42.20 -43.52 14.10
CA VAL A 111 41.94 -44.95 13.93
C VAL A 111 43.09 -45.65 13.20
N GLY A 112 43.60 -46.73 13.77
CA GLY A 112 44.66 -47.55 13.18
C GLY A 112 44.16 -48.42 12.02
N ASN A 113 42.87 -48.76 12.02
CA ASN A 113 42.17 -49.51 10.96
C ASN A 113 40.69 -49.10 10.91
N GLN A 114 39.99 -49.44 9.82
CA GLN A 114 38.56 -49.20 9.65
C GLN A 114 37.71 -49.71 10.85
N LEU A 115 36.82 -48.86 11.36
CA LEU A 115 35.74 -49.24 12.28
C LEU A 115 34.58 -49.86 11.48
N THR A 116 33.89 -50.86 12.03
CA THR A 116 32.79 -51.53 11.30
C THR A 116 31.59 -51.74 12.20
N LEU A 117 30.42 -51.27 11.77
CA LEU A 117 29.13 -51.60 12.36
C LEU A 117 28.53 -52.81 11.65
N THR A 118 28.14 -53.83 12.41
CA THR A 118 27.72 -55.14 11.88
C THR A 118 26.36 -55.57 12.37
N GLU A 119 25.73 -54.81 13.26
CA GLU A 119 24.53 -55.21 13.96
C GLU A 119 23.28 -55.12 13.08
N THR A 120 22.59 -56.25 12.87
CA THR A 120 21.41 -56.34 11.98
C THR A 120 20.19 -56.84 12.73
N GLY A 121 18.98 -56.45 12.29
CA GLY A 121 17.71 -56.91 12.86
C GLY A 121 16.71 -55.78 13.09
N ALA A 122 15.42 -56.10 13.12
CA ALA A 122 14.38 -55.10 13.37
C ALA A 122 14.45 -54.61 14.82
N GLY A 123 14.60 -53.29 15.03
CA GLY A 123 14.75 -52.67 16.35
C GLY A 123 16.20 -52.62 16.85
N ASN A 124 17.16 -53.11 16.05
CA ASN A 124 18.58 -52.98 16.29
C ASN A 124 19.12 -51.70 15.62
N GLY A 125 20.18 -51.13 16.17
CA GLY A 125 20.83 -49.97 15.57
C GLY A 125 21.76 -49.25 16.51
N THR A 126 22.84 -48.71 15.95
CA THR A 126 23.87 -48.00 16.73
C THR A 126 23.76 -46.50 16.50
N THR A 127 23.63 -45.75 17.58
CA THR A 127 23.74 -44.28 17.58
C THR A 127 25.05 -43.87 18.21
N ILE A 128 25.83 -43.03 17.53
CA ILE A 128 27.09 -42.46 18.04
C ILE A 128 26.94 -40.95 18.12
N THR A 129 26.90 -40.41 19.33
CA THR A 129 26.67 -38.98 19.58
C THR A 129 27.93 -38.34 20.14
N GLY A 130 28.50 -37.41 19.38
CA GLY A 130 29.65 -36.60 19.75
C GLY A 130 29.35 -35.63 20.90
N PRO A 131 30.38 -35.19 21.64
CA PRO A 131 30.21 -34.19 22.69
C PRO A 131 29.93 -32.80 22.11
N ALA A 132 29.34 -31.90 22.90
CA ALA A 132 29.04 -30.53 22.46
C ALA A 132 30.29 -29.72 22.04
N ALA A 133 31.45 -30.04 22.64
CA ALA A 133 32.75 -29.47 22.26
C ALA A 133 33.32 -30.04 20.95
N GLY A 134 32.65 -31.03 20.35
CA GLY A 134 33.08 -31.77 19.16
C GLY A 134 34.11 -32.85 19.46
N ILE A 135 34.25 -33.80 18.54
CA ILE A 135 35.34 -34.79 18.53
C ILE A 135 35.66 -35.18 17.09
N THR A 136 36.94 -35.39 16.79
CA THR A 136 37.39 -35.83 15.46
C THR A 136 37.72 -37.31 15.46
N ILE A 137 37.22 -38.05 14.47
CA ILE A 137 37.60 -39.42 14.16
C ILE A 137 38.38 -39.39 12.85
N SER A 138 39.69 -39.58 12.92
CA SER A 138 40.62 -39.38 11.80
C SER A 138 41.17 -40.71 11.29
N GLY A 139 41.13 -40.91 9.97
CA GLY A 139 41.79 -42.02 9.28
C GLY A 139 43.29 -41.81 9.08
N ASN A 140 43.80 -40.63 9.47
CA ASN A 140 45.21 -40.22 9.40
C ASN A 140 45.85 -40.42 8.01
N ASN A 141 45.06 -40.26 6.95
CA ASN A 141 45.45 -40.49 5.55
C ASN A 141 45.93 -41.92 5.25
N LEU A 142 45.53 -42.90 6.08
CA LEU A 142 45.98 -44.30 5.97
C LEU A 142 44.84 -45.28 5.77
N THR A 143 43.63 -44.97 6.24
CA THR A 143 42.52 -45.93 6.24
C THR A 143 41.17 -45.24 6.12
N ARG A 144 40.16 -46.02 5.71
CA ARG A 144 38.75 -45.64 5.85
C ARG A 144 38.42 -45.50 7.33
N VAL A 145 37.62 -44.51 7.70
CA VAL A 145 37.23 -44.34 9.11
C VAL A 145 36.19 -45.39 9.54
N LEU A 146 35.05 -45.47 8.84
CA LEU A 146 33.91 -46.29 9.25
C LEU A 146 33.27 -47.05 8.08
N GLN A 147 32.73 -48.22 8.34
CA GLN A 147 31.84 -48.93 7.44
C GLN A 147 30.54 -49.34 8.15
N VAL A 148 29.42 -49.11 7.48
CA VAL A 148 28.09 -49.58 7.88
C VAL A 148 27.74 -50.77 7.01
N ASN A 149 27.59 -51.97 7.57
CA ASN A 149 27.28 -53.16 6.79
C ASN A 149 25.83 -53.21 6.30
N ALA A 150 25.59 -54.08 5.32
CA ALA A 150 24.24 -54.31 4.82
C ALA A 150 23.30 -54.83 5.92
N GLY A 151 22.11 -54.23 6.00
CA GLY A 151 21.10 -54.55 7.02
C GLY A 151 21.33 -53.89 8.39
N VAL A 152 22.35 -53.03 8.51
CA VAL A 152 22.61 -52.22 9.71
C VAL A 152 21.90 -50.88 9.60
N VAL A 153 21.32 -50.40 10.69
CA VAL A 153 20.80 -49.03 10.85
C VAL A 153 21.75 -48.28 11.78
N ALA A 154 22.32 -47.17 11.30
CA ALA A 154 23.30 -46.39 12.06
C ALA A 154 22.95 -44.90 12.07
N THR A 155 23.19 -44.24 13.19
CA THR A 155 23.11 -42.77 13.32
C THR A 155 24.42 -42.23 13.87
N VAL A 156 24.96 -41.19 13.23
CA VAL A 156 26.13 -40.44 13.71
C VAL A 156 25.76 -38.97 13.89
N GLU A 157 26.02 -38.41 15.07
CA GLU A 157 25.59 -37.07 15.43
C GLU A 157 26.73 -36.24 16.03
N GLY A 158 26.98 -35.03 15.53
CA GLY A 158 27.96 -34.10 16.13
C GLY A 158 29.42 -34.56 16.05
N LEU A 159 29.76 -35.41 15.08
CA LEU A 159 31.11 -35.96 14.89
C LEU A 159 31.82 -35.29 13.71
N THR A 160 33.14 -35.12 13.82
CA THR A 160 34.00 -34.81 12.68
C THR A 160 34.67 -36.07 12.16
N PHE A 161 34.50 -36.39 10.87
CA PHE A 161 35.23 -37.43 10.15
C PHE A 161 36.29 -36.79 9.25
N ALA A 162 37.56 -37.07 9.50
CA ALA A 162 38.67 -36.41 8.83
C ALA A 162 39.73 -37.37 8.31
N ASP A 163 40.51 -36.91 7.32
CA ASP A 163 41.70 -37.60 6.81
C ASP A 163 41.47 -39.08 6.44
N GLY A 164 40.25 -39.45 6.08
CA GLY A 164 39.92 -40.80 5.67
C GLY A 164 40.51 -41.08 4.29
N TYR A 165 41.17 -42.24 4.11
CA TYR A 165 41.81 -42.61 2.84
C TYR A 165 41.47 -44.03 2.45
N ALA A 166 40.71 -44.20 1.36
CA ALA A 166 40.21 -45.50 0.92
C ALA A 166 39.98 -45.55 -0.59
N ASP A 167 39.61 -46.72 -1.13
CA ASP A 167 39.22 -46.88 -2.53
C ASP A 167 37.82 -46.30 -2.84
N GLN A 168 36.99 -46.22 -1.81
CA GLN A 168 35.60 -45.74 -1.84
C GLN A 168 35.29 -45.18 -0.45
N GLY A 169 34.54 -44.09 -0.37
CA GLY A 169 34.09 -43.57 0.93
C GLY A 169 35.26 -43.32 1.86
N GLY A 170 36.08 -42.30 1.59
CA GLY A 170 37.31 -42.04 2.35
C GLY A 170 37.05 -42.01 3.86
N ALA A 171 35.97 -41.33 4.28
CA ALA A 171 35.46 -41.44 5.65
C ALA A 171 34.60 -42.69 5.83
N ILE A 172 33.49 -42.81 5.09
CA ILE A 172 32.46 -43.81 5.34
C ILE A 172 32.04 -44.54 4.06
N VAL A 173 31.97 -45.87 4.14
CA VAL A 173 31.17 -46.67 3.20
C VAL A 173 29.88 -47.11 3.88
N ASN A 174 28.75 -46.77 3.29
CA ASN A 174 27.43 -47.18 3.75
C ASN A 174 26.86 -48.27 2.84
N LEU A 175 26.68 -49.48 3.38
CA LEU A 175 25.98 -50.59 2.74
C LEU A 175 24.60 -50.84 3.38
N GLY A 176 24.29 -50.17 4.49
CA GLY A 176 23.03 -50.26 5.24
C GLY A 176 22.23 -48.95 5.14
N GLU A 177 21.59 -48.57 6.24
CA GLU A 177 20.92 -47.29 6.41
C GLU A 177 21.74 -46.39 7.34
N LEU A 178 22.07 -45.19 6.89
CA LEU A 178 22.88 -44.23 7.65
C LEU A 178 22.17 -42.88 7.77
N THR A 179 22.06 -42.40 9.01
CA THR A 179 21.67 -41.03 9.33
C THR A 179 22.87 -40.25 9.87
N VAL A 180 23.11 -39.06 9.32
CA VAL A 180 24.15 -38.12 9.74
C VAL A 180 23.49 -36.81 10.15
N ARG A 181 23.76 -36.34 11.38
CA ARG A 181 23.26 -35.05 11.89
C ARG A 181 24.38 -34.21 12.49
N GLY A 182 24.51 -32.94 12.15
CA GLY A 182 25.56 -32.11 12.77
C GLY A 182 26.99 -32.61 12.45
N GLY A 183 27.17 -33.39 11.38
CA GLY A 183 28.45 -34.01 11.05
C GLY A 183 29.36 -33.08 10.26
N VAL A 184 30.66 -33.18 10.46
CA VAL A 184 31.68 -32.50 9.65
C VAL A 184 32.53 -33.54 8.94
N PHE A 185 32.58 -33.51 7.62
CA PHE A 185 33.40 -34.41 6.79
C PHE A 185 34.41 -33.58 6.05
N ARG A 186 35.68 -33.68 6.44
CA ARG A 186 36.74 -32.86 5.86
C ARG A 186 37.97 -33.62 5.44
N GLU A 187 38.57 -33.21 4.32
CA GLU A 187 39.87 -33.72 3.86
C GLU A 187 39.89 -35.25 3.68
N ASN A 188 38.74 -35.86 3.36
CA ASN A 188 38.67 -37.30 3.09
C ASN A 188 38.88 -37.56 1.59
N THR A 189 39.61 -38.64 1.29
CA THR A 189 40.01 -39.01 -0.08
C THR A 189 39.57 -40.43 -0.43
N ALA A 190 38.87 -40.56 -1.55
CA ALA A 190 38.64 -41.83 -2.23
C ALA A 190 39.58 -41.95 -3.45
N ASP A 191 40.64 -42.76 -3.33
CA ASP A 191 41.68 -42.92 -4.34
C ASP A 191 41.39 -44.13 -5.27
N PRO A 192 41.13 -43.92 -6.57
CA PRO A 192 40.92 -45.01 -7.52
C PRO A 192 42.15 -45.91 -7.70
N GLY A 193 43.35 -45.41 -7.38
CA GLY A 193 44.62 -46.15 -7.47
C GLY A 193 44.72 -47.34 -6.50
N LEU A 194 43.83 -47.42 -5.50
CA LEU A 194 43.78 -48.52 -4.53
C LEU A 194 43.00 -49.76 -5.03
N GLY A 195 42.55 -49.78 -6.29
CA GLY A 195 42.00 -50.97 -6.93
C GLY A 195 40.50 -51.25 -6.70
N GLY A 196 39.76 -50.28 -6.16
CA GLY A 196 38.30 -50.31 -6.04
C GLY A 196 37.54 -49.76 -7.25
N ALA A 197 36.22 -49.64 -7.12
CA ALA A 197 35.30 -49.17 -8.17
C ALA A 197 35.45 -47.65 -8.45
N GLY A 198 36.62 -47.23 -8.93
CA GLY A 198 36.86 -45.90 -9.50
C GLY A 198 36.75 -44.73 -8.53
N GLY A 199 37.27 -44.85 -7.30
CA GLY A 199 37.44 -43.70 -6.39
C GLY A 199 36.14 -42.92 -6.17
N VAL A 200 35.11 -43.57 -5.61
CA VAL A 200 33.77 -42.96 -5.44
C VAL A 200 33.57 -42.41 -4.03
N GLY A 201 32.94 -41.24 -3.92
CA GLY A 201 32.50 -40.66 -2.64
C GLY A 201 33.66 -40.30 -1.73
N GLY A 202 34.26 -39.12 -1.90
CA GLY A 202 35.48 -38.76 -1.16
C GLY A 202 35.29 -38.79 0.35
N ALA A 203 34.15 -38.28 0.84
CA ALA A 203 33.71 -38.51 2.20
C ALA A 203 32.91 -39.81 2.31
N ILE A 204 31.78 -39.92 1.60
CA ILE A 204 30.83 -41.03 1.75
C ILE A 204 30.54 -41.68 0.41
N ALA A 205 30.71 -43.00 0.33
CA ALA A 205 30.12 -43.83 -0.71
C ALA A 205 28.95 -44.62 -0.14
N SER A 206 27.73 -44.36 -0.63
CA SER A 206 26.50 -44.96 -0.13
C SER A 206 25.85 -45.87 -1.16
N TYR A 207 25.58 -47.10 -0.75
CA TYR A 207 24.89 -48.14 -1.51
C TYR A 207 23.55 -48.53 -0.88
N GLY A 208 23.20 -47.96 0.28
CA GLY A 208 21.86 -48.00 0.85
C GLY A 208 21.37 -46.60 1.22
N PRO A 209 20.21 -46.47 1.90
CA PRO A 209 19.60 -45.19 2.22
C PRO A 209 20.52 -44.29 3.06
N LEU A 210 20.60 -43.02 2.68
CA LEU A 210 21.42 -42.01 3.34
C LEU A 210 20.61 -40.76 3.67
N HIS A 211 20.60 -40.37 4.93
CA HIS A 211 19.95 -39.15 5.43
C HIS A 211 20.99 -38.21 6.04
N ILE A 212 21.12 -37.01 5.51
CA ILE A 212 22.06 -35.97 5.96
C ILE A 212 21.27 -34.76 6.44
N ALA A 213 21.55 -34.27 7.64
CA ALA A 213 20.97 -33.03 8.15
C ALA A 213 22.01 -32.17 8.87
N ASN A 214 21.92 -30.83 8.75
CA ASN A 214 22.75 -29.89 9.51
C ASN A 214 24.25 -30.19 9.44
N SER A 215 24.76 -30.63 8.29
CA SER A 215 26.12 -31.18 8.17
C SER A 215 26.98 -30.39 7.18
N LEU A 216 28.29 -30.44 7.37
CA LEU A 216 29.30 -29.80 6.52
C LEU A 216 30.17 -30.87 5.84
N PHE A 217 30.29 -30.78 4.53
CA PHE A 217 31.22 -31.59 3.72
C PHE A 217 32.18 -30.64 3.02
N GLU A 218 33.44 -30.63 3.43
CA GLU A 218 34.43 -29.71 2.86
C GLU A 218 35.73 -30.38 2.44
N LEU A 219 36.35 -29.90 1.36
CA LEU A 219 37.70 -30.32 0.96
C LEU A 219 37.86 -31.85 0.75
N ASN A 220 36.78 -32.58 0.45
CA ASN A 220 36.86 -34.00 0.17
C ASN A 220 37.20 -34.25 -1.31
N THR A 221 37.92 -35.33 -1.61
CA THR A 221 38.44 -35.62 -2.94
C THR A 221 38.10 -37.03 -3.40
N ALA A 222 37.66 -37.17 -4.64
CA ALA A 222 37.36 -38.45 -5.27
C ALA A 222 37.58 -38.37 -6.79
N GLU A 223 37.44 -39.48 -7.51
CA GLU A 223 37.25 -39.44 -8.97
C GLU A 223 35.78 -39.12 -9.32
N LEU A 224 34.83 -39.60 -8.50
CA LEU A 224 33.40 -39.50 -8.74
C LEU A 224 32.61 -39.19 -7.45
N GLY A 225 31.98 -38.02 -7.36
CA GLY A 225 31.33 -37.57 -6.13
C GLY A 225 32.37 -37.15 -5.09
N GLY A 226 32.95 -35.96 -5.24
CA GLY A 226 34.06 -35.50 -4.38
C GLY A 226 33.70 -35.48 -2.90
N GLY A 227 32.47 -35.13 -2.55
CA GLY A 227 31.90 -35.33 -1.22
C GLY A 227 31.20 -36.68 -1.10
N ILE A 228 30.08 -36.85 -1.82
CA ILE A 228 29.20 -38.01 -1.69
C ILE A 228 28.93 -38.64 -3.06
N ASN A 229 28.98 -39.97 -3.09
CA ASN A 229 28.40 -40.78 -4.14
C ASN A 229 27.25 -41.62 -3.56
N SER A 230 26.03 -41.47 -4.08
CA SER A 230 24.86 -42.24 -3.64
C SER A 230 24.29 -43.06 -4.79
N ALA A 231 24.38 -44.38 -4.66
CA ALA A 231 23.79 -45.34 -5.59
C ALA A 231 22.28 -45.56 -5.36
N ASP A 232 21.81 -45.31 -4.13
CA ASP A 232 20.41 -45.44 -3.71
C ASP A 232 19.86 -44.07 -3.22
N GLY A 233 18.73 -44.07 -2.52
CA GLY A 233 18.04 -42.86 -2.06
C GLY A 233 18.83 -42.00 -1.09
N LEU A 234 18.85 -40.68 -1.36
CA LEU A 234 19.55 -39.67 -0.58
C LEU A 234 18.60 -38.55 -0.15
N THR A 235 18.61 -38.22 1.14
CA THR A 235 17.92 -37.03 1.68
C THR A 235 18.94 -36.07 2.28
N ILE A 236 18.92 -34.81 1.87
CA ILE A 236 19.79 -33.75 2.43
C ILE A 236 18.93 -32.58 2.88
N VAL A 237 19.14 -32.14 4.11
CA VAL A 237 18.47 -30.98 4.70
C VAL A 237 19.50 -30.07 5.39
N ASP A 238 19.39 -28.75 5.23
CA ASP A 238 20.13 -27.76 6.02
C ASP A 238 21.66 -27.99 6.03
N SER A 239 22.25 -28.41 4.90
CA SER A 239 23.64 -28.86 4.85
C SER A 239 24.48 -28.12 3.81
N THR A 240 25.78 -28.01 4.08
CA THR A 240 26.74 -27.30 3.22
C THR A 240 27.75 -28.27 2.61
N PHE A 241 27.94 -28.18 1.29
CA PHE A 241 28.98 -28.87 0.54
C PHE A 241 29.91 -27.83 -0.08
N SER A 242 31.12 -27.70 0.43
CA SER A 242 32.04 -26.66 -0.03
C SER A 242 33.41 -27.18 -0.44
N ARG A 243 33.95 -26.69 -1.56
CA ARG A 243 35.32 -27.00 -2.01
C ARG A 243 35.65 -28.49 -2.12
N ASN A 244 34.66 -29.33 -2.40
CA ASN A 244 34.89 -30.74 -2.71
C ASN A 244 35.33 -30.89 -4.17
N GLN A 245 36.15 -31.91 -4.44
CA GLN A 245 36.79 -32.09 -5.74
C GLN A 245 36.56 -33.51 -6.28
N ALA A 246 36.05 -33.58 -7.51
CA ALA A 246 35.97 -34.81 -8.29
C ALA A 246 36.88 -34.73 -9.52
N GLY A 247 37.68 -35.77 -9.76
CA GLY A 247 38.48 -35.89 -10.97
C GLY A 247 37.65 -35.95 -12.25
N PHE A 248 36.42 -36.46 -12.18
CA PHE A 248 35.53 -36.60 -13.33
C PHE A 248 34.17 -35.95 -13.11
N ASN A 249 33.23 -36.57 -12.40
CA ASN A 249 31.85 -36.06 -12.28
C ASN A 249 31.40 -35.86 -10.83
N GLY A 250 30.58 -34.84 -10.61
CA GLY A 250 29.95 -34.55 -9.31
C GLY A 250 30.95 -34.02 -8.30
N GLY A 251 31.34 -32.74 -8.41
CA GLY A 251 32.39 -32.17 -7.56
C GLY A 251 32.04 -32.26 -6.08
N ALA A 252 30.78 -31.99 -5.68
CA ALA A 252 30.28 -32.41 -4.38
C ALA A 252 29.54 -33.75 -4.45
N LEU A 253 28.53 -33.84 -5.31
CA LEU A 253 27.57 -34.95 -5.28
C LEU A 253 27.42 -35.66 -6.62
N ARG A 254 27.31 -36.99 -6.53
CA ARG A 254 26.85 -37.86 -7.62
C ARG A 254 25.70 -38.74 -7.14
N ILE A 255 24.56 -38.66 -7.83
CA ILE A 255 23.31 -39.31 -7.43
C ILE A 255 22.80 -40.24 -8.55
N PHE A 256 22.38 -41.46 -8.16
CA PHE A 256 21.66 -42.39 -9.04
C PHE A 256 20.25 -42.74 -8.53
N GLY A 257 20.05 -42.82 -7.22
CA GLY A 257 18.73 -43.10 -6.63
C GLY A 257 17.83 -41.88 -6.53
N SER A 258 16.54 -42.10 -6.24
CA SER A 258 15.58 -41.02 -6.02
C SER A 258 15.95 -40.21 -4.79
N SER A 259 16.10 -38.88 -4.95
CA SER A 259 16.72 -38.03 -3.93
C SER A 259 15.97 -36.74 -3.70
N THR A 260 16.00 -36.27 -2.45
CA THR A 260 15.41 -34.99 -2.03
C THR A 260 16.47 -34.14 -1.33
N ILE A 261 16.61 -32.90 -1.77
CA ILE A 261 17.56 -31.93 -1.20
C ILE A 261 16.80 -30.64 -0.89
N SER A 262 16.94 -30.14 0.33
CA SER A 262 16.32 -28.89 0.75
C SER A 262 17.23 -28.05 1.63
N SER A 263 17.13 -26.72 1.50
CA SER A 263 17.84 -25.77 2.36
C SER A 263 19.37 -25.96 2.38
N ALA A 264 19.94 -26.40 1.26
CA ALA A 264 21.33 -26.79 1.16
C ALA A 264 22.16 -25.81 0.30
N THR A 265 23.46 -25.73 0.59
CA THR A 265 24.39 -24.88 -0.15
C THR A 265 25.54 -25.67 -0.73
N PHE A 266 25.73 -25.56 -2.04
CA PHE A 266 26.82 -26.17 -2.78
C PHE A 266 27.71 -25.06 -3.31
N SER A 267 28.92 -24.93 -2.76
CA SER A 267 29.82 -23.81 -3.11
C SER A 267 31.26 -24.18 -3.38
N GLY A 268 31.85 -23.57 -4.42
CA GLY A 268 33.29 -23.76 -4.68
C GLY A 268 33.70 -25.19 -5.04
N ASN A 269 32.76 -26.08 -5.36
CA ASN A 269 33.06 -27.48 -5.68
C ASN A 269 33.55 -27.59 -7.13
N MET A 270 34.40 -28.58 -7.41
CA MET A 270 35.06 -28.72 -8.70
C MET A 270 34.95 -30.13 -9.27
N ALA A 271 34.54 -30.25 -10.53
CA ALA A 271 34.53 -31.50 -11.29
C ALA A 271 35.39 -31.37 -12.55
N GLY A 272 36.13 -32.43 -12.91
CA GLY A 272 36.93 -32.45 -14.14
C GLY A 272 36.13 -32.57 -15.44
N ASN A 273 34.85 -32.93 -15.36
CA ASN A 273 33.94 -33.09 -16.49
C ASN A 273 32.55 -32.50 -16.18
N GLY A 274 31.66 -33.22 -15.50
CA GLY A 274 30.26 -32.84 -15.36
C GLY A 274 29.79 -32.55 -13.94
N GLY A 275 28.97 -31.51 -13.74
CA GLY A 275 28.27 -31.23 -12.48
C GLY A 275 29.22 -30.80 -11.36
N GLY A 276 29.71 -29.55 -11.41
CA GLY A 276 30.69 -29.04 -10.44
C GLY A 276 30.15 -29.08 -9.02
N GLY A 277 28.91 -28.66 -8.80
CA GLY A 277 28.19 -28.91 -7.55
C GLY A 277 27.64 -30.33 -7.50
N LEU A 278 26.75 -30.66 -8.44
CA LEU A 278 26.00 -31.91 -8.42
C LEU A 278 25.79 -32.48 -9.82
N ILE A 279 25.93 -33.80 -9.95
CA ILE A 279 25.44 -34.56 -11.10
C ILE A 279 24.38 -35.57 -10.66
N ASN A 280 23.28 -35.64 -11.42
CA ASN A 280 22.16 -36.53 -11.13
C ASN A 280 21.82 -37.43 -12.32
N HIS A 281 21.62 -38.71 -12.03
CA HIS A 281 21.14 -39.74 -12.94
C HIS A 281 19.75 -40.30 -12.55
N GLY A 282 19.23 -39.96 -11.37
CA GLY A 282 17.95 -40.46 -10.84
C GLY A 282 16.83 -39.41 -10.83
N ASP A 283 15.77 -39.66 -10.06
CA ASP A 283 14.76 -38.63 -9.79
C ASP A 283 15.24 -37.68 -8.69
N LEU A 284 15.08 -36.36 -8.89
CA LEU A 284 15.57 -35.33 -7.99
C LEU A 284 14.48 -34.31 -7.65
N THR A 285 14.23 -34.08 -6.37
CA THR A 285 13.52 -32.90 -5.87
C THR A 285 14.50 -32.00 -5.15
N LEU A 286 14.65 -30.76 -5.61
CA LEU A 286 15.56 -29.77 -5.04
C LEU A 286 14.76 -28.51 -4.68
N THR A 287 14.78 -28.12 -3.40
CA THR A 287 13.97 -27.01 -2.89
C THR A 287 14.81 -26.03 -2.06
N ASN A 288 14.57 -24.71 -2.16
CA ASN A 288 15.18 -23.72 -1.27
C ASN A 288 16.71 -23.87 -1.14
N SER A 289 17.43 -24.08 -2.24
CA SER A 289 18.85 -24.42 -2.20
C SER A 289 19.68 -23.51 -3.09
N THR A 290 20.94 -23.30 -2.72
CA THR A 290 21.85 -22.38 -3.41
C THR A 290 23.06 -23.12 -3.98
N PHE A 291 23.34 -22.92 -5.27
CA PHE A 291 24.53 -23.43 -5.96
C PHE A 291 25.36 -22.26 -6.47
N ALA A 292 26.55 -22.07 -5.92
CA ALA A 292 27.37 -20.90 -6.26
C ALA A 292 28.86 -21.17 -6.38
N SER A 293 29.53 -20.51 -7.33
CA SER A 293 30.99 -20.61 -7.51
C SER A 293 31.50 -22.03 -7.76
N ASN A 294 30.66 -22.95 -8.23
CA ASN A 294 31.09 -24.30 -8.60
C ASN A 294 31.64 -24.32 -10.02
N ASN A 295 32.58 -25.23 -10.28
CA ASN A 295 33.33 -25.29 -11.54
C ASN A 295 33.32 -26.68 -12.18
N ALA A 296 33.12 -26.74 -13.50
CA ALA A 296 33.18 -27.98 -14.27
C ALA A 296 33.56 -27.75 -15.74
N VAL A 297 33.59 -28.81 -16.55
CA VAL A 297 33.57 -28.68 -18.02
C VAL A 297 32.14 -28.40 -18.46
N ASP A 298 31.17 -29.19 -18.03
CA ASP A 298 29.74 -28.98 -18.31
C ASP A 298 28.95 -28.93 -17.00
N GLY A 299 28.00 -28.00 -16.89
CA GLY A 299 27.15 -27.90 -15.70
C GLY A 299 27.95 -27.47 -14.48
N GLY A 300 28.52 -26.26 -14.52
CA GLY A 300 29.35 -25.74 -13.42
C GLY A 300 28.65 -25.86 -12.07
N GLY A 301 27.37 -25.45 -12.00
CA GLY A 301 26.50 -25.71 -10.86
C GLY A 301 25.98 -27.14 -10.84
N LEU A 302 25.09 -27.47 -11.78
CA LEU A 302 24.40 -28.76 -11.85
C LEU A 302 24.44 -29.36 -13.26
N GLN A 303 24.51 -30.68 -13.32
CA GLN A 303 24.23 -31.44 -14.52
C GLN A 303 23.17 -32.52 -14.26
N LEU A 304 22.09 -32.48 -15.04
CA LEU A 304 20.96 -33.39 -14.94
C LEU A 304 20.93 -34.30 -16.16
N PHE A 305 21.35 -35.55 -15.96
CA PHE A 305 21.61 -36.48 -17.05
C PHE A 305 20.36 -37.24 -17.48
N GLU A 306 19.76 -37.98 -16.54
CA GLU A 306 18.58 -38.83 -16.70
C GLU A 306 17.58 -38.59 -15.55
N GLY A 307 16.40 -39.20 -15.63
CA GLY A 307 15.34 -39.09 -14.61
C GLY A 307 14.50 -37.80 -14.70
N SER A 308 13.65 -37.59 -13.70
CA SER A 308 12.86 -36.36 -13.53
C SER A 308 13.50 -35.46 -12.48
N ALA A 309 13.65 -34.16 -12.77
CA ALA A 309 14.17 -33.19 -11.81
C ALA A 309 13.18 -32.04 -11.61
N ASN A 310 12.82 -31.79 -10.35
CA ASN A 310 11.94 -30.69 -9.98
C ASN A 310 12.66 -29.72 -9.04
N LEU A 311 12.95 -28.52 -9.55
CA LEU A 311 13.65 -27.46 -8.82
C LEU A 311 12.65 -26.38 -8.44
N ARG A 312 12.54 -26.08 -7.15
CA ARG A 312 11.60 -25.09 -6.59
C ARG A 312 12.32 -24.13 -5.67
N HIS A 313 12.24 -22.83 -5.93
CA HIS A 313 12.95 -21.84 -5.10
C HIS A 313 14.46 -22.14 -5.00
N VAL A 314 15.11 -22.40 -6.14
CA VAL A 314 16.55 -22.68 -6.19
C VAL A 314 17.27 -21.45 -6.77
N THR A 315 18.46 -21.13 -6.27
CA THR A 315 19.33 -20.10 -6.85
C THR A 315 20.62 -20.74 -7.35
N ILE A 316 20.88 -20.66 -8.67
CA ILE A 316 22.08 -21.17 -9.34
C ILE A 316 22.80 -19.99 -9.98
N ALA A 317 23.88 -19.53 -9.37
CA ALA A 317 24.56 -18.30 -9.78
C ALA A 317 26.08 -18.33 -9.56
N SER A 318 26.83 -17.55 -10.33
CA SER A 318 28.29 -17.44 -10.24
C SER A 318 29.04 -18.77 -10.46
N ASN A 319 28.42 -19.77 -11.09
CA ASN A 319 29.08 -21.02 -11.43
C ASN A 319 29.78 -20.90 -12.79
N THR A 320 30.85 -21.66 -12.99
CA THR A 320 31.68 -21.60 -14.19
C THR A 320 31.78 -22.95 -14.89
N ALA A 321 31.70 -22.95 -16.21
CA ALA A 321 31.94 -24.10 -17.06
C ALA A 321 32.96 -23.74 -18.15
N THR A 322 33.85 -24.67 -18.52
CA THR A 322 34.72 -24.46 -19.69
C THR A 322 34.08 -24.91 -21.01
N GLY A 323 33.03 -25.71 -20.92
CA GLY A 323 32.17 -26.19 -22.00
C GLY A 323 30.82 -25.48 -21.98
N SER A 324 29.76 -26.16 -21.52
CA SER A 324 28.38 -25.66 -21.62
C SER A 324 27.67 -25.51 -20.27
N GLY A 325 26.74 -24.55 -20.18
CA GLY A 325 25.84 -24.42 -19.03
C GLY A 325 26.58 -24.19 -17.72
N GLY A 326 27.14 -23.00 -17.53
CA GLY A 326 27.84 -22.61 -16.30
C GLY A 326 26.96 -22.85 -15.07
N GLY A 327 25.67 -22.53 -15.16
CA GLY A 327 24.70 -22.84 -14.11
C GLY A 327 24.18 -24.27 -14.18
N LEU A 328 23.42 -24.59 -15.22
CA LEU A 328 22.66 -25.84 -15.36
C LEU A 328 22.84 -26.45 -16.76
N VAL A 329 23.16 -27.74 -16.80
CA VAL A 329 23.07 -28.57 -18.01
C VAL A 329 21.95 -29.60 -17.86
N VAL A 330 21.10 -29.69 -18.88
CA VAL A 330 20.05 -30.69 -19.02
C VAL A 330 20.35 -31.55 -20.25
N ASN A 331 20.60 -32.84 -20.04
CA ASN A 331 20.81 -33.79 -21.12
C ASN A 331 19.48 -34.47 -21.51
N SER A 332 19.18 -35.64 -20.96
CA SER A 332 17.97 -36.42 -21.26
C SER A 332 16.94 -36.40 -20.12
N ALA A 333 17.21 -35.66 -19.05
CA ALA A 333 16.32 -35.51 -17.91
C ALA A 333 15.08 -34.65 -18.22
N ALA A 334 13.95 -34.99 -17.61
CA ALA A 334 12.74 -34.16 -17.64
C ALA A 334 12.80 -33.12 -16.51
N VAL A 335 13.20 -31.88 -16.84
CA VAL A 335 13.48 -30.84 -15.84
C VAL A 335 12.36 -29.81 -15.78
N THR A 336 11.78 -29.60 -14.60
CA THR A 336 10.81 -28.53 -14.33
C THR A 336 11.39 -27.55 -13.32
N LEU A 337 11.42 -26.28 -13.68
CA LEU A 337 11.83 -25.18 -12.79
C LEU A 337 10.60 -24.37 -12.38
N THR A 338 10.42 -24.13 -11.09
CA THR A 338 9.40 -23.19 -10.58
C THR A 338 10.03 -22.24 -9.58
N ASN A 339 9.76 -20.94 -9.69
CA ASN A 339 10.33 -19.93 -8.78
C ASN A 339 11.86 -20.04 -8.65
N THR A 340 12.57 -20.37 -9.74
CA THR A 340 14.01 -20.68 -9.71
C THR A 340 14.81 -19.64 -10.49
N ILE A 341 16.00 -19.31 -9.98
CA ILE A 341 16.96 -18.40 -10.60
C ILE A 341 18.12 -19.22 -11.17
N VAL A 342 18.40 -19.05 -12.46
CA VAL A 342 19.62 -19.51 -13.13
C VAL A 342 20.20 -18.31 -13.87
N ALA A 343 21.07 -17.55 -13.19
CA ALA A 343 21.57 -16.26 -13.66
C ALA A 343 22.99 -15.97 -13.13
N GLY A 344 23.77 -15.20 -13.90
CA GLY A 344 25.09 -14.75 -13.49
C GLY A 344 26.15 -15.87 -13.48
N ASN A 345 25.96 -16.91 -14.28
CA ASN A 345 26.95 -17.97 -14.48
C ASN A 345 27.82 -17.67 -15.72
N SER A 346 28.84 -18.49 -16.00
CA SER A 346 29.73 -18.31 -17.16
C SER A 346 30.10 -19.65 -17.79
N ALA A 347 30.06 -19.74 -19.11
CA ALA A 347 30.45 -20.89 -19.90
C ALA A 347 31.07 -20.50 -21.25
N ALA A 348 31.69 -21.45 -21.95
CA ALA A 348 32.03 -21.22 -23.36
C ALA A 348 30.78 -21.23 -24.25
N ASN A 349 29.76 -22.03 -23.89
CA ASN A 349 28.49 -22.12 -24.60
C ASN A 349 27.32 -22.07 -23.62
N GLN A 350 26.42 -21.08 -23.77
CA GLN A 350 25.24 -20.90 -22.93
C GLN A 350 25.59 -20.79 -21.43
N ASP A 351 25.90 -19.57 -21.00
CA ASP A 351 26.37 -19.26 -19.64
C ASP A 351 25.51 -19.83 -18.52
N ASP A 352 24.20 -19.64 -18.58
CA ASP A 352 23.29 -20.02 -17.48
C ASP A 352 22.72 -21.42 -17.64
N LEU A 353 22.06 -21.70 -18.77
CA LEU A 353 21.33 -22.94 -18.99
C LEU A 353 21.58 -23.51 -20.38
N SER A 354 21.96 -24.79 -20.45
CA SER A 354 22.06 -25.56 -21.69
C SER A 354 21.14 -26.78 -21.64
N GLY A 355 20.27 -26.93 -22.64
CA GLY A 355 19.32 -28.05 -22.73
C GLY A 355 17.86 -27.61 -22.65
N ALA A 356 16.94 -28.56 -22.83
CA ALA A 356 15.50 -28.26 -22.88
C ALA A 356 14.84 -28.43 -21.51
N LEU A 357 14.01 -27.45 -21.14
CA LEU A 357 13.13 -27.52 -19.97
C LEU A 357 11.74 -28.05 -20.36
N ASN A 358 11.04 -28.61 -19.39
CA ASN A 358 9.62 -28.92 -19.51
C ASN A 358 8.83 -27.60 -19.67
N PRO A 359 7.89 -27.50 -20.64
CA PRO A 359 7.01 -26.34 -20.81
C PRO A 359 6.19 -25.94 -19.57
N ALA A 360 6.04 -26.83 -18.59
CA ALA A 360 5.40 -26.54 -17.31
C ALA A 360 6.24 -25.63 -16.39
N SER A 361 7.50 -25.35 -16.73
CA SER A 361 8.37 -24.47 -15.94
C SER A 361 7.84 -23.03 -15.96
N ASN A 362 7.74 -22.40 -14.80
CA ASN A 362 7.08 -21.09 -14.64
C ASN A 362 7.72 -20.22 -13.54
N ASN A 363 7.51 -18.90 -13.63
CA ASN A 363 7.97 -17.91 -12.66
C ASN A 363 9.48 -18.00 -12.36
N ASN A 364 10.30 -18.14 -13.40
CA ASN A 364 11.75 -18.30 -13.26
C ASN A 364 12.49 -17.07 -13.80
N LEU A 365 13.69 -16.81 -13.30
CA LEU A 365 14.63 -15.87 -13.89
C LEU A 365 15.80 -16.66 -14.50
N LEU A 366 15.85 -16.67 -15.83
CA LEU A 366 16.81 -17.47 -16.59
C LEU A 366 17.59 -16.57 -17.55
N ASN A 367 18.85 -16.91 -17.83
CA ASN A 367 19.67 -16.32 -18.89
C ASN A 367 19.89 -14.81 -18.71
N GLN A 368 20.28 -14.40 -17.50
CA GLN A 368 20.51 -13.00 -17.13
C GLN A 368 21.86 -12.86 -16.44
N THR A 369 22.46 -11.68 -16.51
CA THR A 369 23.63 -11.38 -15.67
C THR A 369 23.21 -11.31 -14.19
N ALA A 370 24.17 -11.50 -13.27
CA ALA A 370 23.91 -11.37 -11.83
C ALA A 370 23.30 -10.00 -11.48
N ALA A 371 23.79 -8.92 -12.12
CA ALA A 371 23.27 -7.57 -11.93
C ALA A 371 21.82 -7.41 -12.43
N ALA A 372 21.49 -7.95 -13.61
CA ALA A 372 20.13 -7.86 -14.16
C ALA A 372 19.11 -8.66 -13.34
N ALA A 373 19.52 -9.83 -12.83
CA ALA A 373 18.71 -10.62 -11.90
C ALA A 373 18.68 -10.01 -10.48
N GLY A 374 19.48 -8.99 -10.20
CA GLY A 374 19.59 -8.36 -8.88
C GLY A 374 20.08 -9.33 -7.81
N LEU A 375 21.17 -10.05 -8.07
CA LEU A 375 21.77 -10.99 -7.14
C LEU A 375 22.95 -10.37 -6.38
N GLY A 376 22.99 -10.62 -5.07
CA GLY A 376 24.15 -10.35 -4.22
C GLY A 376 25.27 -11.39 -4.42
N ILE A 377 26.18 -11.44 -3.45
CA ILE A 377 27.20 -12.51 -3.36
C ILE A 377 26.73 -13.62 -2.44
N LEU A 378 27.31 -14.82 -2.55
CA LEU A 378 27.11 -15.86 -1.56
C LEU A 378 27.66 -15.38 -0.22
N ALA A 379 26.81 -15.33 0.79
CA ALA A 379 27.15 -14.89 2.12
C ALA A 379 26.32 -15.64 3.16
N ASP A 380 26.75 -15.56 4.41
CA ASP A 380 25.87 -15.86 5.52
C ASP A 380 24.82 -14.74 5.61
N ASN A 381 23.57 -15.05 5.25
CA ASN A 381 22.45 -14.11 5.35
C ASN A 381 21.45 -14.56 6.43
N GLY A 382 21.93 -15.30 7.43
CA GLY A 382 21.09 -15.98 8.43
C GLY A 382 20.58 -17.34 7.93
N GLY A 383 20.00 -18.12 8.84
CA GLY A 383 19.59 -19.51 8.59
C GLY A 383 20.73 -20.52 8.70
N PRO A 384 20.46 -21.82 8.44
CA PRO A 384 21.41 -22.90 8.67
C PRO A 384 22.51 -23.01 7.60
N THR A 385 22.34 -22.39 6.43
CA THR A 385 23.27 -22.44 5.30
C THR A 385 23.37 -21.09 4.58
N GLN A 386 24.53 -20.82 3.97
CA GLN A 386 24.77 -19.57 3.24
C GLN A 386 23.85 -19.44 2.01
N THR A 387 23.41 -18.23 1.69
CA THR A 387 22.50 -17.95 0.57
C THR A 387 23.00 -16.80 -0.29
N ILE A 388 22.36 -16.59 -1.44
CA ILE A 388 22.53 -15.37 -2.24
C ILE A 388 21.29 -14.51 -2.01
N ALA A 389 21.49 -13.35 -1.39
CA ALA A 389 20.42 -12.39 -1.16
C ALA A 389 20.02 -11.68 -2.47
N LEU A 390 18.77 -11.21 -2.52
CA LEU A 390 18.26 -10.37 -3.58
C LEU A 390 18.58 -8.90 -3.26
N VAL A 391 19.25 -8.21 -4.19
CA VAL A 391 19.52 -6.78 -4.02
C VAL A 391 18.30 -5.94 -4.38
N PHE A 392 18.29 -4.69 -3.92
CA PHE A 392 17.23 -3.73 -4.19
C PHE A 392 16.90 -3.62 -5.69
N GLY A 393 15.60 -3.68 -6.03
CA GLY A 393 15.12 -3.61 -7.41
C GLY A 393 15.24 -4.91 -8.21
N SER A 394 15.64 -6.02 -7.58
CA SER A 394 15.67 -7.32 -8.23
C SER A 394 14.29 -7.68 -8.79
N PRO A 395 14.19 -8.13 -10.06
CA PRO A 395 12.94 -8.64 -10.62
C PRO A 395 12.47 -9.96 -9.97
N ALA A 396 13.29 -10.57 -9.11
CA ALA A 396 12.91 -11.76 -8.35
C ALA A 396 11.95 -11.44 -7.20
N ILE A 397 12.00 -10.20 -6.68
CA ILE A 397 11.22 -9.77 -5.53
C ILE A 397 9.74 -9.68 -5.93
N ASN A 398 8.88 -10.37 -5.18
CA ASN A 398 7.45 -10.59 -5.45
C ASN A 398 7.13 -11.21 -6.83
N GLY A 399 8.12 -11.77 -7.53
CA GLY A 399 7.96 -12.32 -8.88
C GLY A 399 7.53 -13.79 -8.91
N GLY A 400 7.54 -14.46 -7.77
CA GLY A 400 7.22 -15.88 -7.61
C GLY A 400 5.74 -16.14 -7.33
N ALA A 401 5.35 -17.41 -7.47
CA ALA A 401 4.02 -17.89 -7.09
C ALA A 401 4.06 -18.72 -5.81
N ALA A 402 3.02 -18.66 -4.97
CA ALA A 402 2.94 -19.56 -3.81
C ALA A 402 2.92 -21.03 -4.25
N ILE A 403 3.76 -21.86 -3.63
CA ILE A 403 3.79 -23.31 -3.86
C ILE A 403 3.26 -24.03 -2.61
N PRO A 404 2.19 -24.84 -2.72
CA PRO A 404 1.68 -25.61 -1.58
C PRO A 404 2.76 -26.47 -0.93
N GLY A 405 2.90 -26.35 0.39
CA GLY A 405 3.88 -27.11 1.18
C GLY A 405 5.28 -26.49 1.26
N ILE A 406 5.53 -25.37 0.58
CA ILE A 406 6.80 -24.61 0.68
C ILE A 406 6.46 -23.20 1.15
N ASN A 407 6.48 -23.00 2.46
CA ASN A 407 6.05 -21.75 3.12
C ASN A 407 7.20 -20.95 3.72
N THR A 408 8.45 -21.41 3.57
CA THR A 408 9.65 -20.69 4.01
C THR A 408 10.70 -20.67 2.90
N ASP A 409 11.68 -19.77 3.00
CA ASP A 409 12.90 -19.78 2.19
C ASP A 409 13.98 -20.69 2.79
N GLN A 410 15.17 -20.70 2.19
CA GLN A 410 16.32 -21.50 2.65
C GLN A 410 16.75 -21.21 4.09
N ARG A 411 16.45 -20.02 4.61
CA ARG A 411 16.82 -19.57 5.94
C ARG A 411 15.74 -19.87 6.98
N GLY A 412 14.57 -20.31 6.53
CA GLY A 412 13.38 -20.46 7.37
C GLY A 412 12.49 -19.22 7.43
N VAL A 413 12.76 -18.19 6.61
CA VAL A 413 11.91 -16.98 6.56
C VAL A 413 10.61 -17.31 5.84
N LEU A 414 9.47 -16.93 6.42
CA LEU A 414 8.13 -17.20 5.85
C LEU A 414 7.94 -16.53 4.49
N ARG A 415 7.24 -17.24 3.59
CA ARG A 415 6.81 -16.79 2.27
C ARG A 415 5.27 -16.67 2.21
N PRO A 416 4.71 -15.60 1.62
CA PRO A 416 5.40 -14.37 1.22
C PRO A 416 5.84 -13.55 2.43
N PHE A 417 6.95 -12.82 2.31
CA PHE A 417 7.23 -11.69 3.20
C PHE A 417 6.68 -10.40 2.57
N GLY A 418 5.52 -9.95 3.04
CA GLY A 418 4.81 -8.80 2.45
C GLY A 418 3.76 -9.25 1.44
N THR A 419 3.77 -8.68 0.22
CA THR A 419 2.66 -8.80 -0.74
C THR A 419 2.79 -9.94 -1.74
N GLY A 420 3.96 -10.57 -1.87
CA GLY A 420 4.23 -11.59 -2.88
C GLY A 420 5.41 -12.47 -2.51
N VAL A 421 5.53 -13.60 -3.21
CA VAL A 421 6.60 -14.59 -2.99
C VAL A 421 7.77 -14.26 -3.89
N ASP A 422 9.00 -14.44 -3.42
CA ASP A 422 10.18 -14.20 -4.24
C ASP A 422 10.60 -15.42 -5.07
N ILE A 423 11.15 -15.16 -6.26
CA ILE A 423 11.84 -16.17 -7.07
C ILE A 423 13.21 -16.46 -6.41
N GLY A 424 13.62 -17.73 -6.38
CA GLY A 424 14.92 -18.17 -5.86
C GLY A 424 14.85 -18.66 -4.42
N ALA A 425 16.00 -19.03 -3.88
CA ALA A 425 16.15 -19.65 -2.55
C ALA A 425 16.00 -18.68 -1.37
N PHE A 426 15.94 -17.39 -1.64
CA PHE A 426 15.91 -16.31 -0.66
C PHE A 426 14.59 -15.53 -0.77
N GLU A 427 13.94 -15.28 0.36
CA GLU A 427 12.79 -14.37 0.46
C GLU A 427 13.26 -13.01 1.00
N SER A 428 13.21 -11.98 0.17
CA SER A 428 13.56 -10.62 0.57
C SER A 428 12.62 -10.13 1.67
N GLN A 429 13.23 -9.69 2.75
CA GLN A 429 12.52 -9.11 3.89
C GLN A 429 12.53 -7.59 3.86
N PHE A 430 12.91 -7.03 2.71
CA PHE A 430 12.67 -5.64 2.36
C PHE A 430 11.53 -5.68 1.36
N PRO A 431 10.26 -5.74 1.82
CA PRO A 431 9.14 -5.78 0.93
C PRO A 431 9.25 -4.51 0.10
N LEU A 432 9.35 -4.65 -1.21
CA LEU A 432 9.09 -3.51 -2.07
C LEU A 432 7.66 -3.05 -1.70
N PRO A 433 7.44 -1.81 -1.21
CA PRO A 433 6.22 -1.14 -1.64
C PRO A 433 6.22 -1.25 -3.16
N SER A 434 5.06 -1.42 -3.79
CA SER A 434 4.95 -1.03 -5.19
C SER A 434 5.60 0.35 -5.28
N LEU A 435 6.75 0.47 -5.95
CA LEU A 435 7.63 1.64 -5.91
C LEU A 435 7.00 2.85 -6.59
N ASN A 436 5.68 2.90 -6.69
CA ASN A 436 4.96 3.64 -7.67
C ASN A 436 4.35 4.86 -6.97
N PRO A 437 4.83 6.07 -7.28
CA PRO A 437 4.08 7.27 -6.92
C PRO A 437 2.63 7.10 -7.40
N GLN A 438 1.68 7.56 -6.59
CA GLN A 438 0.26 7.49 -6.94
C GLN A 438 -0.12 8.70 -7.78
N SER A 439 -0.90 8.49 -8.84
CA SER A 439 -1.49 9.57 -9.62
C SER A 439 -2.34 10.46 -8.70
N GLN A 440 -2.28 11.77 -8.92
CA GLN A 440 -2.96 12.76 -8.08
C GLN A 440 -3.81 13.71 -8.92
N THR A 441 -4.92 14.13 -8.34
CA THR A 441 -5.77 15.19 -8.87
C THR A 441 -5.82 16.32 -7.84
N VAL A 442 -5.40 17.51 -8.21
CA VAL A 442 -5.30 18.68 -7.32
C VAL A 442 -5.85 19.94 -7.97
N ASN A 443 -6.22 20.92 -7.14
CA ASN A 443 -6.56 22.25 -7.63
C ASN A 443 -5.29 23.01 -8.02
N GLU A 444 -5.38 23.93 -8.98
CA GLU A 444 -4.29 24.84 -9.29
C GLU A 444 -3.84 25.62 -8.05
N GLY A 445 -2.53 25.78 -7.86
CA GLY A 445 -1.93 26.43 -6.69
C GLY A 445 -1.82 25.53 -5.45
N ALA A 446 -2.34 24.30 -5.48
CA ALA A 446 -2.18 23.34 -4.40
C ALA A 446 -0.75 22.76 -4.36
N ALA A 447 -0.28 22.41 -3.15
CA ALA A 447 0.95 21.66 -2.98
C ALA A 447 0.72 20.18 -3.34
N VAL A 448 1.53 19.67 -4.27
CA VAL A 448 1.59 18.26 -4.65
C VAL A 448 2.74 17.59 -3.92
N SER A 449 2.54 16.35 -3.49
CA SER A 449 3.59 15.53 -2.88
C SER A 449 3.55 14.12 -3.44
N PHE A 450 4.51 13.75 -4.29
CA PHE A 450 4.71 12.36 -4.70
C PHE A 450 5.70 11.69 -3.75
N SER A 451 5.33 10.52 -3.21
CA SER A 451 6.26 9.67 -2.47
C SER A 451 6.76 8.55 -3.37
N ALA A 452 8.06 8.27 -3.31
CA ALA A 452 8.67 7.11 -3.97
C ALA A 452 8.45 5.80 -3.16
N LEU A 453 7.78 5.89 -1.99
CA LEU A 453 7.44 4.76 -1.09
C LEU A 453 5.95 4.85 -0.68
N ALA A 454 5.27 3.71 -0.52
CA ALA A 454 3.88 3.69 -0.05
C ALA A 454 3.79 3.75 1.49
N ASP A 455 2.90 4.59 2.03
CA ASP A 455 2.76 4.94 3.46
C ASP A 455 2.23 3.82 4.39
N GLY A 456 2.01 2.59 3.91
CA GLY A 456 1.25 1.56 4.65
C GLY A 456 1.99 0.28 5.08
N LEU A 457 3.28 0.12 4.80
CA LEU A 457 3.91 -1.22 4.71
C LEU A 457 4.69 -1.70 5.95
N PHE A 458 4.78 -0.91 7.03
CA PHE A 458 5.70 -1.20 8.15
C PHE A 458 4.99 -1.53 9.48
N ALA A 459 3.88 -2.26 9.42
CA ALA A 459 3.30 -2.86 10.62
C ALA A 459 4.32 -3.82 11.27
N GLY A 460 4.83 -3.48 12.46
CA GLY A 460 5.81 -4.28 13.21
C GLY A 460 7.21 -3.67 13.36
N SER A 461 7.50 -2.50 12.77
CA SER A 461 8.73 -1.77 13.07
C SER A 461 8.64 -1.09 14.45
N ALA A 462 9.59 -1.37 15.34
CA ALA A 462 9.75 -0.63 16.60
C ALA A 462 10.53 0.71 16.40
N GLY A 463 10.67 1.18 15.16
CA GLY A 463 11.51 2.32 14.80
C GLY A 463 12.99 1.93 14.66
N ASN A 464 13.89 2.87 14.94
CA ASN A 464 15.34 2.65 14.89
C ASN A 464 15.98 2.48 16.28
N THR A 465 15.19 2.58 17.36
CA THR A 465 15.69 2.58 18.74
C THR A 465 14.80 1.74 19.66
N LEU A 466 15.39 0.84 20.44
CA LEU A 466 14.72 0.19 21.57
C LEU A 466 15.03 0.95 22.86
N ALA A 467 13.97 1.45 23.49
CA ALA A 467 14.04 2.06 24.81
C ALA A 467 14.25 1.00 25.91
N ASN A 468 14.48 1.48 27.12
CA ASN A 468 14.57 0.66 28.32
C ASN A 468 13.28 -0.17 28.53
N ASP A 469 13.44 -1.46 28.83
CA ASP A 469 12.42 -2.52 28.91
C ASP A 469 11.66 -2.82 27.61
N ALA A 470 12.07 -2.25 26.47
CA ALA A 470 11.55 -2.62 25.16
C ALA A 470 12.36 -3.78 24.54
N GLY A 471 11.72 -4.54 23.67
CA GLY A 471 12.33 -5.68 23.00
C GLY A 471 11.67 -6.02 21.68
N LEU A 472 12.26 -6.99 20.99
CA LEU A 472 11.75 -7.59 19.76
C LEU A 472 11.28 -9.02 20.07
N LEU A 473 10.10 -9.37 19.57
CA LEU A 473 9.62 -10.74 19.46
C LEU A 473 10.10 -11.38 18.14
N PRO A 474 10.03 -12.72 18.02
CA PRO A 474 10.45 -13.39 16.79
C PRO A 474 9.65 -12.88 15.58
N GLY A 475 10.36 -12.42 14.55
CA GLY A 475 9.83 -11.76 13.36
C GLY A 475 9.80 -10.22 13.43
N GLU A 476 10.06 -9.60 14.58
CA GLU A 476 10.11 -8.14 14.73
C GLU A 476 11.50 -7.58 14.44
N PHE A 477 11.55 -6.30 14.03
CA PHE A 477 12.80 -5.67 13.59
C PHE A 477 12.85 -4.16 13.86
N LEU A 478 14.09 -3.64 13.86
CA LEU A 478 14.42 -2.21 13.75
C LEU A 478 14.92 -1.89 12.34
N LEU A 479 14.69 -0.66 11.89
CA LEU A 479 15.27 -0.13 10.66
C LEU A 479 16.12 1.10 10.96
N SER A 480 17.22 1.30 10.22
CA SER A 480 17.94 2.57 10.28
C SER A 480 17.07 3.71 9.71
N PRO A 481 17.29 4.98 10.07
CA PRO A 481 16.49 6.11 9.55
C PRO A 481 16.43 6.22 8.02
N THR A 482 17.51 5.88 7.32
CA THR A 482 17.57 5.79 5.85
C THR A 482 17.08 4.46 5.29
N HIS A 483 16.71 3.52 6.16
CA HIS A 483 16.29 2.14 5.86
C HIS A 483 17.33 1.30 5.11
N GLY A 484 18.60 1.74 5.11
CA GLY A 484 19.72 0.99 4.53
C GLY A 484 20.16 -0.21 5.36
N TYR A 485 19.67 -0.33 6.59
CA TYR A 485 20.01 -1.43 7.51
C TYR A 485 18.79 -1.86 8.33
N LYS A 486 18.76 -3.15 8.69
CA LYS A 486 17.69 -3.76 9.47
C LYS A 486 18.25 -4.66 10.56
N LEU A 487 17.87 -4.48 11.82
CA LEU A 487 18.13 -5.44 12.87
C LEU A 487 16.88 -6.28 13.08
N GLU A 488 16.94 -7.59 12.86
CA GLU A 488 15.78 -8.48 13.00
C GLU A 488 16.03 -9.56 14.03
N TYR A 489 15.04 -9.80 14.91
CA TYR A 489 15.02 -10.99 15.74
C TYR A 489 14.27 -12.10 15.00
N GLN A 490 15.02 -13.04 14.45
CA GLN A 490 14.51 -14.05 13.53
C GLN A 490 13.75 -15.17 14.26
N THR A 491 12.91 -15.89 13.52
CA THR A 491 12.14 -17.03 14.03
C THR A 491 12.97 -18.28 14.31
N ASP A 492 14.26 -18.29 13.95
CA ASP A 492 15.21 -19.34 14.28
C ASP A 492 15.96 -19.08 15.61
N GLY A 493 15.59 -18.02 16.33
CA GLY A 493 16.21 -17.61 17.60
C GLY A 493 17.44 -16.72 17.44
N ASN A 494 17.86 -16.40 16.21
CA ASN A 494 18.99 -15.53 15.94
C ASN A 494 18.61 -14.05 15.89
N LEU A 495 19.50 -13.15 16.30
CA LEU A 495 19.34 -11.70 16.12
C LEU A 495 20.38 -11.21 15.12
N VAL A 496 19.94 -10.71 13.97
CA VAL A 496 20.83 -10.41 12.84
C VAL A 496 20.66 -8.99 12.36
N LEU A 497 21.78 -8.30 12.20
CA LEU A 497 21.88 -7.00 11.58
C LEU A 497 22.18 -7.19 10.10
N TYR A 498 21.26 -6.75 9.26
CA TYR A 498 21.32 -6.79 7.81
C TYR A 498 21.65 -5.42 7.22
N ARG A 499 22.38 -5.46 6.11
CA ARG A 499 22.49 -4.37 5.14
C ARG A 499 21.36 -4.46 4.11
N GLY A 500 21.00 -3.37 3.46
CA GLY A 500 19.86 -3.24 2.55
C GLY A 500 19.90 -4.13 1.29
N ASP A 501 21.04 -4.78 1.02
CA ASP A 501 21.18 -5.83 0.01
C ASP A 501 20.92 -7.25 0.57
N GLY A 502 20.46 -7.34 1.82
CA GLY A 502 20.20 -8.59 2.53
C GLY A 502 21.43 -9.25 3.16
N ALA A 503 22.63 -8.67 3.01
CA ALA A 503 23.84 -9.21 3.60
C ALA A 503 23.85 -9.05 5.13
N ALA A 504 24.13 -10.12 5.89
CA ALA A 504 24.32 -9.99 7.33
C ALA A 504 25.66 -9.30 7.63
N LEU A 505 25.62 -8.24 8.44
CA LEU A 505 26.79 -7.52 8.93
C LEU A 505 27.23 -8.02 10.30
N TRP A 506 26.27 -8.43 11.12
CA TRP A 506 26.49 -8.93 12.46
C TRP A 506 25.35 -9.87 12.87
N SER A 507 25.65 -10.85 13.69
CA SER A 507 24.71 -11.86 14.18
C SER A 507 25.04 -12.15 15.65
N SER A 508 24.02 -12.38 16.48
CA SER A 508 24.21 -12.84 17.86
C SER A 508 24.74 -14.27 17.93
N GLY A 509 24.68 -15.03 16.84
CA GLY A 509 25.11 -16.44 16.79
C GLY A 509 24.19 -17.37 17.58
N THR A 510 22.93 -16.96 17.82
CA THR A 510 21.95 -17.71 18.62
C THR A 510 20.97 -18.53 17.76
N PHE A 511 21.35 -18.78 16.51
CA PHE A 511 20.57 -19.59 15.56
C PHE A 511 20.37 -21.02 16.07
N GLY A 512 19.21 -21.61 15.80
CA GLY A 512 18.85 -22.97 16.22
C GLY A 512 18.41 -23.08 17.69
N THR A 513 18.31 -21.96 18.42
CA THR A 513 17.70 -21.92 19.75
C THR A 513 16.18 -21.84 19.65
N THR A 514 15.44 -22.19 20.70
CA THR A 514 13.98 -21.97 20.71
C THR A 514 13.70 -20.47 20.86
N PRO A 515 13.09 -19.79 19.88
CA PRO A 515 12.97 -18.33 19.89
C PRO A 515 12.10 -17.83 21.06
N GLY A 516 12.60 -16.84 21.80
CA GLY A 516 11.94 -16.23 22.96
C GLY A 516 11.72 -14.73 22.77
N ARG A 517 12.70 -13.91 23.18
CA ARG A 517 12.68 -12.44 22.97
C ARG A 517 14.09 -11.85 22.99
N ALA A 518 14.30 -10.73 22.32
CA ALA A 518 15.49 -9.90 22.50
C ALA A 518 15.08 -8.60 23.21
N VAL A 519 15.65 -8.28 24.38
CA VAL A 519 15.17 -7.18 25.24
C VAL A 519 16.31 -6.29 25.73
N MET A 520 16.07 -4.98 25.70
CA MET A 520 16.90 -3.98 26.34
C MET A 520 16.43 -3.80 27.79
N GLN A 521 17.11 -4.42 28.75
CA GLN A 521 16.66 -4.50 30.14
C GLN A 521 16.78 -3.17 30.90
N ALA A 522 15.98 -3.04 31.97
CA ALA A 522 16.03 -1.93 32.92
C ALA A 522 17.44 -1.55 33.41
N ASP A 523 18.30 -2.55 33.61
CA ASP A 523 19.67 -2.39 34.10
C ASP A 523 20.67 -1.92 33.03
N GLY A 524 20.23 -1.72 31.79
CA GLY A 524 21.06 -1.28 30.68
C GLY A 524 21.70 -2.41 29.88
N ASN A 525 21.37 -3.67 30.16
CA ASN A 525 21.86 -4.82 29.41
C ASN A 525 20.91 -5.23 28.28
N PHE A 526 21.43 -5.41 27.07
CA PHE A 526 20.65 -6.02 25.99
C PHE A 526 20.89 -7.54 25.95
N VAL A 527 19.82 -8.33 25.98
CA VAL A 527 19.86 -9.80 26.15
C VAL A 527 18.88 -10.48 25.19
N VAL A 528 19.34 -11.55 24.53
CA VAL A 528 18.50 -12.48 23.76
C VAL A 528 18.19 -13.70 24.63
N TYR A 529 16.92 -14.03 24.76
CA TYR A 529 16.39 -15.16 25.53
C TYR A 529 15.77 -16.20 24.61
N ASP A 530 15.89 -17.47 25.00
CA ASP A 530 15.07 -18.54 24.44
C ASP A 530 13.64 -18.55 25.03
N SER A 531 12.78 -19.44 24.50
CA SER A 531 11.39 -19.59 24.95
C SER A 531 11.23 -20.00 26.43
N ASN A 532 12.27 -20.56 27.04
CA ASN A 532 12.32 -20.94 28.45
C ASN A 532 12.88 -19.84 29.35
N ASN A 533 13.10 -18.63 28.83
CA ASN A 533 13.75 -17.50 29.50
C ASN A 533 15.22 -17.76 29.88
N VAL A 534 15.93 -18.65 29.19
CA VAL A 534 17.38 -18.82 29.35
C VAL A 534 18.10 -17.80 28.45
N PRO A 535 19.04 -16.99 28.98
CA PRO A 535 19.79 -16.04 28.17
C PRO A 535 20.75 -16.77 27.25
N GLN A 536 20.64 -16.51 25.95
CA GLN A 536 21.47 -17.09 24.89
C GLN A 536 22.57 -16.12 24.44
N PHE A 537 22.31 -14.82 24.49
CA PHE A 537 23.28 -13.77 24.20
C PHE A 537 23.08 -12.58 25.15
N SER A 538 24.16 -11.92 25.55
CA SER A 538 24.12 -10.72 26.39
C SER A 538 25.25 -9.78 25.98
N THR A 539 24.94 -8.49 25.88
CA THR A 539 25.92 -7.42 25.58
C THR A 539 26.85 -7.11 26.76
N GLY A 540 26.45 -7.49 27.99
CA GLY A 540 27.28 -7.29 29.19
C GLY A 540 27.30 -5.85 29.68
N THR A 541 26.33 -5.02 29.28
CA THR A 541 26.25 -3.59 29.60
C THR A 541 25.41 -3.29 30.85
N PHE A 542 25.16 -4.29 31.70
CA PHE A 542 24.41 -4.16 32.95
C PHE A 542 25.02 -3.11 33.90
N GLY A 543 24.17 -2.47 34.73
CA GLY A 543 24.57 -1.39 35.64
C GLY A 543 24.48 0.02 35.06
N ASN A 544 23.88 0.16 33.86
CA ASN A 544 23.70 1.44 33.15
C ASN A 544 22.20 1.72 32.91
N PRO A 545 21.41 2.00 33.96
CA PRO A 545 19.97 2.17 33.83
C PRO A 545 19.63 3.34 32.90
N GLY A 546 18.60 3.15 32.06
CA GLY A 546 18.18 4.12 31.06
C GLY A 546 18.98 4.08 29.74
N ALA A 547 19.86 3.10 29.56
CA ALA A 547 20.51 2.89 28.28
C ALA A 547 19.51 2.46 27.19
N VAL A 548 19.79 2.84 25.94
CA VAL A 548 18.96 2.54 24.77
C VAL A 548 19.78 1.91 23.66
N LEU A 549 19.19 1.00 22.89
CA LEU A 549 19.82 0.38 21.72
C LEU A 549 19.35 1.14 20.46
N THR A 550 20.28 1.62 19.63
CA THR A 550 19.99 2.41 18.42
C THR A 550 20.70 1.83 17.20
N LEU A 551 19.94 1.65 16.11
CA LEU A 551 20.45 1.31 14.79
C LEU A 551 20.70 2.58 13.96
N GLN A 552 21.92 2.72 13.43
CA GLN A 552 22.43 3.91 12.76
C GLN A 552 22.54 3.71 11.24
N ASP A 553 22.59 4.82 10.49
CA ASP A 553 22.69 4.83 9.03
C ASP A 553 24.09 4.52 8.48
N ASP A 554 25.08 4.36 9.36
CA ASP A 554 26.40 3.82 8.99
C ASP A 554 26.46 2.29 9.10
N GLY A 555 25.35 1.65 9.48
CA GLY A 555 25.25 0.21 9.67
C GLY A 555 25.74 -0.26 11.03
N ASN A 556 25.95 0.64 12.00
CA ASN A 556 26.35 0.29 13.36
C ASN A 556 25.11 0.17 14.28
N LEU A 557 25.09 -0.87 15.10
CA LEU A 557 24.11 -1.03 16.18
C LEU A 557 24.80 -0.72 17.50
N VAL A 558 24.31 0.28 18.22
CA VAL A 558 25.00 0.87 19.37
C VAL A 558 24.07 0.97 20.58
N ILE A 559 24.57 0.62 21.77
CA ILE A 559 23.90 0.91 23.03
C ILE A 559 24.47 2.20 23.61
N TYR A 560 23.62 3.19 23.86
CA TYR A 560 24.00 4.44 24.50
C TYR A 560 23.52 4.48 25.96
N GLY A 561 24.43 4.82 26.88
CA GLY A 561 24.11 5.19 28.26
C GLY A 561 24.33 6.68 28.53
N GLY A 562 24.09 7.11 29.78
CA GLY A 562 24.23 8.51 30.19
C GLY A 562 25.63 9.12 30.06
N SER A 563 26.67 8.29 29.88
CA SER A 563 28.08 8.70 29.71
C SER A 563 28.64 8.46 28.31
N GLY A 564 27.83 8.00 27.34
CA GLY A 564 28.27 7.68 25.97
C GLY A 564 27.97 6.23 25.55
N PRO A 565 28.59 5.73 24.45
CA PRO A 565 28.35 4.39 23.94
C PRO A 565 28.92 3.32 24.90
N LEU A 566 28.12 2.30 25.19
CA LEU A 566 28.44 1.18 26.07
C LEU A 566 28.76 -0.11 25.29
N PHE A 567 28.12 -0.30 24.14
CA PHE A 567 28.33 -1.42 23.23
C PHE A 567 28.17 -0.92 21.80
N ALA A 568 28.92 -1.51 20.86
CA ALA A 568 28.72 -1.34 19.44
C ALA A 568 29.04 -2.64 18.71
N THR A 569 28.31 -2.95 17.65
CA THR A 569 28.63 -4.07 16.75
C THR A 569 29.91 -3.82 15.95
N ASN A 570 30.39 -2.57 15.89
CA ASN A 570 31.54 -2.12 15.11
C ASN A 570 31.42 -2.47 13.62
N THR A 571 30.18 -2.49 13.13
CA THR A 571 29.83 -2.77 11.74
C THR A 571 29.70 -1.51 10.91
N ALA A 572 30.11 -0.36 11.47
CA ALA A 572 30.23 0.89 10.73
C ALA A 572 31.12 0.68 9.51
N THR A 573 30.52 0.64 8.32
CA THR A 573 31.28 0.54 7.07
C THR A 573 31.46 1.95 6.51
N ALA A 574 32.64 2.26 5.97
CA ALA A 574 32.85 3.49 5.22
C ALA A 574 31.98 3.44 3.97
N SER A 575 30.79 4.04 4.03
CA SER A 575 29.67 3.88 3.08
C SER A 575 30.09 3.60 1.64
N PRO A 576 30.10 2.35 1.16
CA PRO A 576 29.78 2.07 -0.22
C PRO A 576 28.24 2.05 -0.26
N SER A 577 27.63 3.13 -0.75
CA SER A 577 26.18 3.31 -0.72
C SER A 577 25.48 2.21 -1.54
N VAL A 578 25.04 1.15 -0.85
CA VAL A 578 23.94 0.26 -1.26
C VAL A 578 22.59 0.95 -1.10
N VAL A 579 22.53 2.04 -0.33
CA VAL A 579 21.35 2.92 -0.26
C VAL A 579 21.15 3.50 -1.64
N PRO A 580 20.03 3.20 -2.31
CA PRO A 580 19.79 3.70 -3.64
C PRO A 580 19.61 5.23 -3.59
N THR A 581 20.42 5.95 -4.36
CA THR A 581 20.18 7.37 -4.60
C THR A 581 18.94 7.53 -5.44
N VAL A 582 18.09 8.49 -5.07
CA VAL A 582 16.89 8.83 -5.83
C VAL A 582 17.20 9.99 -6.76
N GLN A 583 16.63 9.97 -7.95
CA GLN A 583 16.55 11.11 -8.86
C GLN A 583 15.16 11.15 -9.48
N TRP A 584 14.37 12.18 -9.18
CA TRP A 584 13.05 12.34 -9.78
C TRP A 584 13.15 12.75 -11.24
N GLN A 585 12.20 12.27 -12.05
CA GLN A 585 12.07 12.56 -13.46
C GLN A 585 10.63 12.94 -13.80
N VAL A 586 10.46 13.79 -14.81
CA VAL A 586 9.17 14.19 -15.38
C VAL A 586 9.12 13.85 -16.88
N SER A 587 7.95 13.44 -17.34
CA SER A 587 7.61 13.29 -18.76
C SER A 587 6.45 14.21 -19.10
N THR A 588 6.60 14.93 -20.22
CA THR A 588 5.58 15.82 -20.80
C THR A 588 5.01 15.28 -22.11
N ASP A 589 5.36 14.03 -22.47
CA ASP A 589 5.06 13.39 -23.76
C ASP A 589 4.40 12.01 -23.58
N ASN A 590 3.58 11.86 -22.54
CA ASN A 590 2.87 10.62 -22.17
C ASN A 590 3.80 9.42 -21.93
N GLY A 591 4.96 9.67 -21.33
CA GLY A 591 5.90 8.64 -20.89
C GLY A 591 6.87 8.17 -21.97
N ALA A 592 6.92 8.83 -23.13
CA ALA A 592 7.86 8.47 -24.20
C ALA A 592 9.30 8.87 -23.82
N THR A 593 9.50 10.02 -23.17
CA THR A 593 10.79 10.47 -22.65
C THR A 593 10.65 11.03 -21.23
N PHE A 594 11.69 10.84 -20.41
CA PHE A 594 11.73 11.32 -19.02
C PHE A 594 13.00 12.14 -18.80
N ALA A 595 12.84 13.37 -18.31
CA ALA A 595 13.93 14.29 -18.00
C ALA A 595 14.12 14.43 -16.48
N ASP A 596 15.37 14.56 -16.03
CA ASP A 596 15.71 14.71 -14.61
C ASP A 596 15.27 16.06 -14.06
N LEU A 597 14.57 16.05 -12.92
CA LEU A 597 14.27 17.24 -12.15
C LEU A 597 15.50 17.63 -11.32
N SER A 598 16.10 18.77 -11.63
CA SER A 598 17.39 19.18 -11.06
C SER A 598 17.34 19.28 -9.54
N GLY A 599 18.23 18.55 -8.84
CA GLY A 599 18.35 18.58 -7.39
C GLY A 599 17.34 17.72 -6.61
N GLU A 600 16.35 17.15 -7.30
CA GLU A 600 15.28 16.36 -6.66
C GLU A 600 15.72 14.92 -6.40
N THR A 601 16.41 14.75 -5.26
CA THR A 601 17.07 13.50 -4.86
C THR A 601 16.52 12.88 -3.58
N ARG A 602 15.40 13.43 -3.09
CA ARG A 602 14.72 12.94 -1.88
C ARG A 602 13.74 11.82 -2.22
N LEU A 603 13.34 11.04 -1.22
CA LEU A 603 12.30 10.01 -1.35
C LEU A 603 10.90 10.60 -1.63
N SER A 604 10.73 11.91 -1.51
CA SER A 604 9.49 12.60 -1.86
C SER A 604 9.80 13.82 -2.74
N LEU A 605 8.97 14.04 -3.75
CA LEU A 605 8.97 15.21 -4.62
C LEU A 605 7.80 16.10 -4.23
N THR A 606 8.07 17.37 -3.93
CA THR A 606 7.03 18.35 -3.55
C THR A 606 7.16 19.64 -4.35
N PHE A 607 6.06 20.11 -4.93
CA PHE A 607 5.99 21.38 -5.66
C PHE A 607 4.56 21.92 -5.70
N THR A 608 4.38 23.17 -6.14
CA THR A 608 3.05 23.79 -6.34
C THR A 608 2.58 23.53 -7.77
N ALA A 609 1.40 22.94 -7.94
CA ALA A 609 0.85 22.61 -9.25
C ALA A 609 0.32 23.84 -10.00
N THR A 610 0.56 23.88 -11.31
CA THR A 610 -0.01 24.84 -12.26
C THR A 610 -0.80 24.10 -13.35
N LEU A 611 -1.71 24.78 -14.06
CA LEU A 611 -2.45 24.16 -15.16
C LEU A 611 -1.53 23.55 -16.25
N ALA A 612 -0.34 24.11 -16.45
CA ALA A 612 0.66 23.57 -17.39
C ALA A 612 1.22 22.20 -16.98
N ASP A 613 1.05 21.79 -15.72
CA ASP A 613 1.50 20.50 -15.21
C ASP A 613 0.49 19.37 -15.46
N THR A 614 -0.72 19.69 -15.92
CA THR A 614 -1.76 18.68 -16.17
C THR A 614 -1.35 17.72 -17.29
N GLY A 615 -1.45 16.42 -17.03
CA GLY A 615 -1.01 15.37 -17.95
C GLY A 615 0.46 14.98 -17.85
N ASN A 616 1.29 15.74 -17.12
CA ASN A 616 2.67 15.34 -16.86
C ASN A 616 2.72 14.04 -16.03
N GLN A 617 3.75 13.24 -16.31
CA GLN A 617 4.00 11.99 -15.60
C GLN A 617 5.30 12.06 -14.79
N TYR A 618 5.25 11.71 -13.51
CA TYR A 618 6.37 11.79 -12.58
C TYR A 618 6.80 10.40 -12.11
N ARG A 619 8.10 10.13 -12.11
CA ARG A 619 8.68 8.87 -11.60
C ARG A 619 9.98 9.12 -10.86
N ALA A 620 10.33 8.23 -9.94
CA ALA A 620 11.64 8.22 -9.30
C ALA A 620 12.58 7.27 -10.06
N ARG A 621 13.87 7.61 -10.10
CA ARG A 621 14.96 6.73 -10.57
C ARG A 621 15.84 6.38 -9.39
N PHE A 622 16.00 5.10 -9.12
CA PHE A 622 16.86 4.58 -8.07
C PHE A 622 18.16 4.03 -8.65
N SER A 623 19.30 4.31 -8.01
CA SER A 623 20.59 3.75 -8.40
C SER A 623 21.50 3.51 -7.20
N ASN A 624 22.28 2.43 -7.22
CA ASN A 624 23.33 2.17 -6.24
C ASN A 624 24.55 1.51 -6.91
N ALA A 625 25.55 1.11 -6.12
CA ALA A 625 26.77 0.46 -6.62
C ALA A 625 26.54 -0.90 -7.30
N TYR A 626 25.34 -1.48 -7.19
CA TYR A 626 24.99 -2.84 -7.62
C TYR A 626 23.91 -2.86 -8.73
N ALA A 627 23.09 -1.80 -8.83
CA ALA A 627 22.07 -1.60 -9.84
C ALA A 627 22.08 -0.15 -10.32
N ALA A 628 22.43 0.06 -11.59
CA ALA A 628 22.33 1.35 -12.24
C ALA A 628 20.93 1.53 -12.83
N ASP A 629 20.29 2.66 -12.51
CA ASP A 629 19.10 3.20 -13.18
C ASP A 629 17.85 2.29 -13.20
N VAL A 630 17.25 2.05 -12.02
CA VAL A 630 15.94 1.38 -11.88
C VAL A 630 14.83 2.41 -11.70
N PRO A 631 14.01 2.71 -12.74
CA PRO A 631 12.90 3.66 -12.63
C PRO A 631 11.65 3.03 -11.99
N THR A 632 10.87 3.84 -11.28
CA THR A 632 9.52 3.49 -10.84
C THR A 632 8.51 3.53 -12.00
N THR A 633 7.30 3.01 -11.82
CA THR A 633 6.21 3.40 -12.73
C THR A 633 5.91 4.89 -12.55
N ALA A 634 5.39 5.52 -13.59
CA ALA A 634 5.08 6.94 -13.54
C ALA A 634 3.65 7.20 -13.01
N ALA A 635 3.51 8.23 -12.20
CA ALA A 635 2.24 8.79 -11.73
C ALA A 635 1.82 9.94 -12.62
N THR A 636 0.54 10.02 -12.98
CA THR A 636 -0.01 11.16 -13.73
C THR A 636 -0.52 12.23 -12.76
N LEU A 637 -0.20 13.51 -13.04
CA LEU A 637 -0.82 14.65 -12.36
C LEU A 637 -1.98 15.21 -13.19
N THR A 638 -3.12 15.45 -12.54
CA THR A 638 -4.23 16.21 -13.12
C THR A 638 -4.45 17.46 -12.29
N VAL A 639 -4.38 18.62 -12.93
CA VAL A 639 -4.60 19.92 -12.28
C VAL A 639 -5.93 20.50 -12.75
N ILE A 640 -6.76 20.95 -11.80
CA ILE A 640 -8.11 21.48 -12.04
C ILE A 640 -8.14 23.00 -11.76
N GLU A 641 -8.68 23.76 -12.70
CA GLU A 641 -8.99 25.20 -12.56
C GLU A 641 -10.29 25.37 -11.77
N THR A 642 -10.32 26.30 -10.80
CA THR A 642 -11.47 26.47 -9.89
C THR A 642 -12.03 27.89 -9.84
N THR A 643 -11.49 28.82 -10.63
CA THR A 643 -11.99 30.19 -10.74
C THR A 643 -13.19 30.23 -11.69
N ALA A 644 -14.31 30.78 -11.23
CA ALA A 644 -15.52 30.96 -12.03
C ALA A 644 -15.46 32.25 -12.86
N PRO A 645 -16.06 32.28 -14.07
CA PRO A 645 -16.21 33.50 -14.85
C PRO A 645 -17.15 34.50 -14.15
N ARG A 646 -16.94 35.79 -14.39
CA ARG A 646 -17.72 36.91 -13.80
C ARG A 646 -18.21 37.89 -14.86
N VAL A 647 -19.27 38.65 -14.60
CA VAL A 647 -19.65 39.80 -15.45
C VAL A 647 -18.86 41.04 -15.03
N THR A 648 -18.14 41.63 -15.98
CA THR A 648 -17.29 42.82 -15.77
C THR A 648 -17.85 44.09 -16.42
N GLY A 649 -18.96 43.99 -17.15
CA GLY A 649 -19.59 45.14 -17.81
C GLY A 649 -20.91 44.82 -18.52
N VAL A 650 -21.89 45.72 -18.38
CA VAL A 650 -23.11 45.76 -19.21
C VAL A 650 -23.10 47.08 -19.99
N LEU A 651 -23.13 46.98 -21.32
CA LEU A 651 -23.05 48.12 -22.22
C LEU A 651 -24.26 48.15 -23.15
N VAL A 652 -24.67 49.35 -23.57
CA VAL A 652 -25.75 49.52 -24.54
C VAL A 652 -25.25 50.21 -25.79
N SER A 653 -25.80 49.86 -26.95
CA SER A 653 -25.50 50.57 -28.19
C SER A 653 -26.70 50.67 -29.13
N GLY A 654 -26.61 51.65 -30.03
CA GLY A 654 -27.51 51.80 -31.17
C GLY A 654 -26.82 51.42 -32.49
N PRO A 655 -27.58 50.97 -33.49
CA PRO A 655 -27.04 50.54 -34.76
C PRO A 655 -26.48 51.71 -35.59
N ASP A 656 -27.00 52.92 -35.38
CA ASP A 656 -26.65 54.11 -36.16
C ASP A 656 -25.61 55.02 -35.47
N TRP A 657 -25.17 54.66 -34.26
CA TRP A 657 -24.15 55.41 -33.52
C TRP A 657 -22.85 55.49 -34.32
N LYS A 658 -22.38 56.72 -34.57
CA LYS A 658 -21.15 56.93 -35.35
C LYS A 658 -19.90 56.54 -34.55
N PRO A 659 -18.80 56.16 -35.23
CA PRO A 659 -17.55 55.79 -34.57
C PRO A 659 -17.01 56.84 -33.58
N GLU A 660 -17.18 58.12 -33.88
CA GLU A 660 -16.75 59.22 -33.00
C GLU A 660 -17.54 59.26 -31.69
N PHE A 661 -18.85 58.96 -31.74
CA PHE A 661 -19.70 58.85 -30.56
C PHE A 661 -19.31 57.62 -29.73
N ARG A 662 -19.18 56.45 -30.37
CA ARG A 662 -18.79 55.19 -29.72
C ARG A 662 -17.43 55.30 -29.02
N ALA A 663 -16.45 55.91 -29.68
CA ALA A 663 -15.12 56.13 -29.11
C ALA A 663 -15.13 57.13 -27.93
N PHE A 664 -16.12 58.02 -27.86
CA PHE A 664 -16.29 58.93 -26.74
C PHE A 664 -16.93 58.24 -25.52
N VAL A 665 -18.02 57.49 -25.74
CA VAL A 665 -18.75 56.81 -24.66
C VAL A 665 -18.06 55.54 -24.14
N ASP A 666 -17.17 54.95 -24.94
CA ASP A 666 -16.32 53.82 -24.55
C ASP A 666 -14.94 53.91 -25.23
N PRO A 667 -14.02 54.71 -24.64
CA PRO A 667 -12.69 54.94 -25.20
C PRO A 667 -11.79 53.69 -25.25
N GLY A 668 -12.17 52.62 -24.55
CA GLY A 668 -11.37 51.39 -24.47
C GLY A 668 -11.76 50.37 -25.53
N ARG A 669 -13.05 50.02 -25.61
CA ARG A 669 -13.54 48.90 -26.45
C ARG A 669 -14.26 49.39 -27.72
N GLY A 670 -14.84 50.59 -27.69
CA GLY A 670 -15.60 51.20 -28.79
C GLY A 670 -16.89 50.44 -29.14
N ILE A 671 -17.46 49.66 -28.20
CA ILE A 671 -18.61 48.79 -28.46
C ILE A 671 -19.96 49.44 -28.08
N GLY A 672 -20.01 50.25 -27.01
CA GLY A 672 -21.24 50.88 -26.54
C GLY A 672 -21.05 51.67 -25.25
N TYR A 673 -22.08 52.37 -24.78
CA TYR A 673 -22.05 53.10 -23.51
C TYR A 673 -22.13 52.10 -22.34
N GLN A 674 -21.14 52.09 -21.45
CA GLN A 674 -21.18 51.26 -20.24
C GLN A 674 -22.18 51.85 -19.23
N VAL A 675 -23.22 51.09 -18.91
CA VAL A 675 -24.21 51.50 -17.90
C VAL A 675 -23.50 51.52 -16.54
N PRO A 676 -23.58 52.62 -15.77
CA PRO A 676 -23.02 52.68 -14.43
C PRO A 676 -23.60 51.62 -13.49
N VAL A 677 -22.89 51.31 -12.42
CA VAL A 677 -23.35 50.40 -11.35
C VAL A 677 -23.84 51.17 -10.14
N GLY A 678 -24.86 50.65 -9.44
CA GLY A 678 -25.38 51.18 -8.17
C GLY A 678 -26.57 52.13 -8.30
N ASP A 679 -27.31 52.31 -7.20
CA ASP A 679 -28.66 52.89 -7.12
C ASP A 679 -28.91 54.30 -7.70
N GLY A 680 -27.84 55.05 -7.97
CA GLY A 680 -27.94 56.41 -8.52
C GLY A 680 -27.92 56.41 -10.04
N ASP A 681 -26.71 56.32 -10.60
CA ASP A 681 -26.46 56.55 -12.02
C ASP A 681 -26.89 55.37 -12.91
N GLN A 682 -26.98 54.15 -12.38
CA GLN A 682 -27.44 52.96 -13.11
C GLN A 682 -28.89 53.11 -13.60
N LEU A 683 -29.74 53.73 -12.77
CA LEU A 683 -31.16 53.90 -13.05
C LEU A 683 -31.48 55.17 -13.83
N LEU A 684 -30.48 55.99 -14.15
CA LEU A 684 -30.72 57.15 -15.01
C LEU A 684 -31.22 56.67 -16.38
N PRO A 685 -32.36 57.18 -16.86
CA PRO A 685 -32.91 56.71 -18.12
C PRO A 685 -31.94 56.91 -19.28
N LEU A 686 -31.83 55.89 -20.14
CA LEU A 686 -31.02 55.89 -21.35
C LEU A 686 -31.78 56.68 -22.43
N PRO A 687 -31.26 57.85 -22.87
CA PRO A 687 -32.03 58.79 -23.67
C PRO A 687 -32.01 58.49 -25.19
N TRP A 688 -31.07 57.67 -25.66
CA TRP A 688 -30.82 57.47 -27.10
C TRP A 688 -31.94 56.70 -27.79
N VAL A 689 -32.39 57.21 -28.93
CA VAL A 689 -33.61 56.75 -29.62
C VAL A 689 -33.46 55.43 -30.37
N ASP A 690 -32.23 55.01 -30.63
CA ASP A 690 -31.89 53.83 -31.41
C ASP A 690 -31.23 52.72 -30.59
N THR A 691 -31.23 52.83 -29.25
CA THR A 691 -30.66 51.81 -28.35
C THR A 691 -31.37 50.47 -28.53
N ASN A 692 -30.73 49.51 -29.19
CA ASN A 692 -31.33 48.19 -29.46
C ASN A 692 -30.39 47.01 -29.15
N GLN A 693 -29.19 47.27 -28.66
CA GLN A 693 -28.24 46.24 -28.26
C GLN A 693 -27.84 46.38 -26.79
N ILE A 694 -27.78 45.24 -26.11
CA ILE A 694 -27.17 45.09 -24.79
C ILE A 694 -25.98 44.14 -24.94
N HIS A 695 -24.81 44.54 -24.47
CA HIS A 695 -23.58 43.75 -24.46
C HIS A 695 -23.22 43.36 -23.03
N VAL A 696 -23.06 42.06 -22.78
CA VAL A 696 -22.58 41.51 -21.50
C VAL A 696 -21.12 41.10 -21.69
N VAL A 697 -20.23 41.64 -20.87
CA VAL A 697 -18.78 41.41 -20.93
C VAL A 697 -18.35 40.58 -19.72
N PHE A 698 -17.63 39.48 -19.97
CA PHE A 698 -17.17 38.55 -18.95
C PHE A 698 -15.68 38.75 -18.63
N SER A 699 -15.22 38.27 -17.47
CA SER A 699 -13.80 38.31 -17.05
C SER A 699 -12.88 37.48 -17.94
N GLU A 700 -13.46 36.51 -18.65
CA GLU A 700 -12.77 35.52 -19.48
C GLU A 700 -13.69 34.99 -20.60
N PRO A 701 -13.16 34.20 -21.55
CA PRO A 701 -13.98 33.49 -22.54
C PRO A 701 -15.02 32.55 -21.93
N VAL A 702 -16.27 32.65 -22.38
CA VAL A 702 -17.39 31.83 -21.89
C VAL A 702 -18.09 31.07 -23.01
N ASN A 703 -18.87 30.05 -22.62
CA ASN A 703 -19.85 29.35 -23.42
C ASN A 703 -21.25 29.84 -23.03
N VAL A 704 -21.95 30.48 -23.98
CA VAL A 704 -23.30 31.02 -23.76
C VAL A 704 -24.27 30.65 -24.90
N THR A 705 -25.54 30.61 -24.56
CA THR A 705 -26.69 30.30 -25.40
C THR A 705 -27.84 31.27 -25.10
N ALA A 706 -28.85 31.33 -25.98
CA ALA A 706 -29.96 32.28 -25.79
C ALA A 706 -30.80 31.99 -24.54
N SER A 707 -30.82 30.75 -24.04
CA SER A 707 -31.51 30.39 -22.80
C SER A 707 -30.79 30.84 -21.54
N ASP A 708 -29.54 31.31 -21.66
CA ASP A 708 -28.78 31.82 -20.51
C ASP A 708 -29.11 33.30 -20.20
N PHE A 709 -30.04 33.91 -20.93
CA PHE A 709 -30.40 35.32 -20.77
C PHE A 709 -31.93 35.49 -20.75
N GLU A 710 -32.41 36.32 -19.82
CA GLU A 710 -33.81 36.77 -19.78
C GLU A 710 -33.87 38.30 -19.63
N ILE A 711 -34.89 38.93 -20.22
CA ILE A 711 -35.12 40.37 -20.11
C ILE A 711 -36.58 40.62 -19.76
N PHE A 712 -36.83 41.09 -18.54
CA PHE A 712 -38.15 41.46 -18.06
C PHE A 712 -38.37 42.97 -18.18
N GLY A 713 -39.62 43.35 -18.43
CA GLY A 713 -40.07 44.75 -18.48
C GLY A 713 -41.27 44.97 -17.57
N VAL A 714 -41.75 46.20 -17.47
CA VAL A 714 -43.03 46.50 -16.82
C VAL A 714 -44.17 46.31 -17.81
N ASN A 715 -43.97 46.75 -19.06
CA ASN A 715 -44.95 46.59 -20.12
C ASN A 715 -44.30 46.65 -21.53
N PRO A 716 -44.06 45.51 -22.20
CA PRO A 716 -44.49 44.16 -21.84
C PRO A 716 -43.68 43.55 -20.67
N LEU A 717 -44.25 42.55 -20.00
CA LEU A 717 -43.59 41.87 -18.88
C LEU A 717 -42.30 41.13 -19.29
N SER A 718 -42.10 40.83 -20.58
CA SER A 718 -40.90 40.15 -21.11
C SER A 718 -40.54 40.69 -22.50
N HIS A 719 -39.25 40.81 -22.79
CA HIS A 719 -38.72 41.24 -24.08
C HIS A 719 -38.02 40.09 -24.83
N SER A 720 -38.18 40.05 -26.15
CA SER A 720 -37.50 39.08 -27.01
C SER A 720 -36.27 39.69 -27.68
N PHE A 721 -35.23 38.88 -27.85
CA PHE A 721 -33.95 39.29 -28.43
C PHE A 721 -33.34 38.17 -29.29
N THR A 722 -32.32 38.50 -30.07
CA THR A 722 -31.42 37.53 -30.68
C THR A 722 -30.03 37.64 -30.05
N LEU A 723 -29.43 36.49 -29.73
CA LEU A 723 -28.07 36.41 -29.19
C LEU A 723 -27.05 36.31 -30.33
N SER A 724 -26.01 37.14 -30.25
CA SER A 724 -24.78 37.03 -31.04
C SER A 724 -23.58 36.85 -30.12
N HIS A 725 -22.86 35.74 -30.28
CA HIS A 725 -21.66 35.40 -29.49
C HIS A 725 -20.67 34.59 -30.34
N VAL A 726 -19.38 34.92 -30.25
CA VAL A 726 -18.30 34.16 -30.89
C VAL A 726 -17.77 33.15 -29.87
N PRO A 727 -17.76 31.83 -30.16
CA PRO A 727 -17.23 30.84 -29.22
C PRO A 727 -15.80 31.18 -28.78
N GLY A 728 -15.56 31.17 -27.46
CA GLY A 728 -14.27 31.55 -26.88
C GLY A 728 -14.03 33.06 -26.80
N SER A 729 -15.06 33.89 -26.94
CA SER A 729 -15.00 35.33 -26.65
C SER A 729 -15.55 35.65 -25.26
N ALA A 730 -15.14 36.79 -24.70
CA ALA A 730 -15.62 37.27 -23.41
C ALA A 730 -16.82 38.23 -23.54
N THR A 731 -17.55 38.24 -24.67
CA THR A 731 -18.63 39.20 -24.88
C THR A 731 -19.83 38.56 -25.58
N ALA A 732 -21.02 38.74 -25.02
CA ALA A 732 -22.29 38.33 -25.57
C ALA A 732 -23.12 39.57 -25.94
N THR A 733 -23.76 39.58 -27.12
CA THR A 733 -24.60 40.71 -27.57
C THR A 733 -26.03 40.26 -27.77
N LEU A 734 -26.94 40.88 -27.03
CA LEU A 734 -28.40 40.72 -27.12
C LEU A 734 -28.95 41.84 -27.99
N THR A 735 -29.63 41.50 -29.09
CA THR A 735 -30.20 42.49 -30.03
C THR A 735 -31.71 42.41 -30.05
N PHE A 736 -32.38 43.52 -29.71
CA PHE A 736 -33.82 43.65 -29.89
C PHE A 736 -34.17 43.87 -31.37
N ALA A 737 -35.28 43.29 -31.83
CA ALA A 737 -35.75 43.46 -33.21
C ALA A 737 -36.10 44.93 -33.54
N THR A 738 -36.57 45.66 -32.52
CA THR A 738 -36.81 47.11 -32.53
C THR A 738 -36.34 47.68 -31.19
N PRO A 739 -35.83 48.93 -31.13
CA PRO A 739 -35.51 49.57 -29.84
C PRO A 739 -36.67 49.47 -28.85
N PRO A 740 -36.41 49.09 -27.57
CA PRO A 740 -37.46 49.04 -26.55
C PRO A 740 -38.19 50.39 -26.42
N ALA A 741 -39.49 50.35 -26.14
CA ALA A 741 -40.23 51.57 -25.79
C ALA A 741 -39.82 52.05 -24.39
N ALA A 742 -40.43 53.15 -23.91
CA ALA A 742 -40.23 53.64 -22.56
C ALA A 742 -40.57 52.55 -21.52
N ASP A 743 -39.56 51.98 -20.86
CA ASP A 743 -39.70 50.83 -19.97
C ASP A 743 -38.57 50.76 -18.94
N LYS A 744 -38.80 50.01 -17.86
CA LYS A 744 -37.78 49.62 -16.88
C LYS A 744 -37.42 48.15 -17.13
N LEU A 745 -36.16 47.87 -17.45
CA LEU A 745 -35.72 46.54 -17.83
C LEU A 745 -34.91 45.89 -16.72
N LEU A 746 -35.13 44.58 -16.53
CA LEU A 746 -34.32 43.70 -15.70
C LEU A 746 -33.69 42.63 -16.61
N LEU A 747 -32.38 42.69 -16.77
CA LEU A 747 -31.57 41.66 -17.43
C LEU A 747 -31.17 40.61 -16.39
N ILE A 748 -31.41 39.34 -16.71
CA ILE A 748 -30.91 38.19 -15.95
C ILE A 748 -29.94 37.43 -16.86
N VAL A 749 -28.77 37.09 -16.34
CA VAL A 749 -27.80 36.18 -16.96
C VAL A 749 -27.65 34.99 -16.05
N HIS A 750 -28.08 33.81 -16.51
CA HIS A 750 -28.15 32.64 -15.67
C HIS A 750 -26.76 32.06 -15.36
N ASP A 751 -26.64 31.42 -14.19
CA ASP A 751 -25.45 30.70 -13.74
C ASP A 751 -25.12 29.45 -14.60
N THR A 752 -25.98 29.13 -15.58
CA THR A 752 -25.73 28.12 -16.62
C THR A 752 -24.65 28.52 -17.61
N VAL A 753 -24.28 29.81 -17.67
CA VAL A 753 -23.09 30.26 -18.39
C VAL A 753 -21.84 29.59 -17.79
N THR A 754 -20.98 29.02 -18.63
CA THR A 754 -19.75 28.36 -18.17
C THR A 754 -18.52 28.93 -18.86
N ASP A 755 -17.36 28.86 -18.21
CA ASP A 755 -16.07 29.06 -18.89
C ASP A 755 -15.75 27.86 -19.81
N LEU A 756 -14.55 27.86 -20.40
CA LEU A 756 -14.08 26.73 -21.24
C LEU A 756 -13.71 25.48 -20.41
N ALA A 757 -13.52 25.60 -19.10
CA ALA A 757 -13.23 24.51 -18.16
C ALA A 757 -14.50 23.89 -17.54
N GLY A 758 -15.67 24.51 -17.75
CA GLY A 758 -16.97 24.09 -17.21
C GLY A 758 -17.34 24.72 -15.86
N ASN A 759 -16.59 25.71 -15.36
CA ASN A 759 -16.99 26.46 -14.16
C ASN A 759 -18.14 27.40 -14.50
N ARG A 760 -19.19 27.36 -13.67
CA ARG A 760 -20.39 28.20 -13.79
C ARG A 760 -20.10 29.65 -13.43
N LEU A 761 -20.80 30.59 -14.08
CA LEU A 761 -20.80 32.01 -13.75
C LEU A 761 -21.05 32.20 -12.25
N ASP A 762 -20.30 33.11 -11.64
CA ASP A 762 -20.39 33.34 -10.20
C ASP A 762 -21.55 34.24 -9.78
N GLY A 763 -22.17 34.96 -10.73
CA GLY A 763 -23.33 35.82 -10.53
C GLY A 763 -23.00 37.25 -10.12
N GLU A 764 -21.75 37.53 -9.72
CA GLU A 764 -21.39 38.74 -9.00
C GLU A 764 -20.51 39.69 -9.85
N TRP A 765 -20.71 41.01 -9.73
CA TRP A 765 -19.93 42.01 -10.48
C TRP A 765 -18.47 42.14 -9.99
N GLU A 766 -18.25 42.13 -8.68
CA GLU A 766 -16.96 41.96 -7.99
C GLU A 766 -17.26 41.21 -6.69
N ASN A 767 -16.45 40.22 -6.26
CA ASN A 767 -16.62 39.62 -4.92
C ASN A 767 -16.23 40.69 -3.87
N PRO A 768 -17.17 41.31 -3.13
CA PRO A 768 -16.75 42.20 -2.07
C PRO A 768 -16.16 41.32 -0.96
N THR A 769 -15.04 41.75 -0.39
CA THR A 769 -14.45 41.07 0.78
C THR A 769 -15.30 41.22 2.05
N ASP A 770 -16.42 41.95 1.97
CA ASP A 770 -17.41 42.21 3.02
C ASP A 770 -18.82 42.24 2.40
N LEU A 771 -19.71 41.33 2.83
CA LEU A 771 -21.11 41.24 2.40
C LEU A 771 -21.94 42.51 2.76
N ALA A 772 -21.41 43.40 3.59
CA ALA A 772 -22.10 44.61 4.02
C ALA A 772 -22.18 45.72 2.95
N ASP A 773 -21.28 45.72 1.95
CA ASP A 773 -21.24 46.78 0.94
C ASP A 773 -22.31 46.59 -0.17
N ASP A 774 -22.65 45.33 -0.49
CA ASP A 774 -23.67 44.98 -1.50
C ASP A 774 -25.12 45.13 -0.98
N ALA A 775 -25.34 44.87 0.31
CA ALA A 775 -26.64 45.03 0.97
C ALA A 775 -27.20 46.47 1.02
N SER A 776 -26.41 47.45 0.57
CA SER A 776 -26.79 48.86 0.49
C SER A 776 -27.29 49.31 -0.88
N SER A 777 -27.09 48.47 -1.92
CA SER A 777 -27.67 48.66 -3.26
C SER A 777 -29.10 48.11 -3.28
N ALA A 778 -30.06 48.86 -3.78
CA ALA A 778 -31.40 48.37 -4.13
C ALA A 778 -31.36 47.37 -5.30
N PHE A 779 -30.23 47.29 -6.03
CA PHE A 779 -29.98 46.36 -7.12
C PHE A 779 -28.58 45.74 -7.00
N PRO A 780 -28.38 44.78 -6.07
CA PRO A 780 -27.14 44.02 -6.00
C PRO A 780 -26.95 43.25 -7.32
N SER A 781 -25.73 43.24 -7.83
CA SER A 781 -25.38 42.52 -9.05
C SER A 781 -25.16 41.05 -8.73
N GLY A 782 -26.18 40.23 -8.89
CA GLY A 782 -26.16 38.85 -8.41
C GLY A 782 -27.29 38.59 -7.42
N ASP A 783 -27.49 37.35 -7.01
CA ASP A 783 -28.41 36.98 -5.93
C ASP A 783 -27.76 37.12 -4.53
N GLY A 784 -26.52 37.61 -4.45
CA GLY A 784 -25.72 37.73 -3.23
C GLY A 784 -25.02 36.42 -2.84
N PHE A 785 -25.03 35.40 -3.70
CA PHE A 785 -24.41 34.10 -3.47
C PHE A 785 -23.42 33.73 -4.58
N ALA A 786 -22.29 33.14 -4.17
CA ALA A 786 -21.31 32.64 -5.13
C ALA A 786 -21.92 31.52 -6.00
N ARG A 787 -21.83 31.69 -7.33
CA ARG A 787 -22.41 30.80 -8.36
C ARG A 787 -23.92 30.98 -8.56
N GLY A 788 -24.44 32.20 -8.37
CA GLY A 788 -25.82 32.58 -8.65
C GLY A 788 -26.02 33.24 -10.02
N ASP A 789 -27.27 33.58 -10.33
CA ASP A 789 -27.63 34.35 -11.53
C ASP A 789 -27.18 35.80 -11.39
N PHE A 790 -26.75 36.43 -12.48
CA PHE A 790 -26.41 37.85 -12.52
C PHE A 790 -27.63 38.69 -12.92
N GLU A 791 -28.08 39.58 -12.04
CA GLU A 791 -29.18 40.50 -12.29
C GLU A 791 -28.71 41.94 -12.52
N PHE A 792 -29.27 42.63 -13.53
CA PHE A 792 -28.88 44.00 -13.86
C PHE A 792 -30.05 44.83 -14.38
N ARG A 793 -30.30 45.99 -13.76
CA ARG A 793 -31.37 46.91 -14.19
C ARG A 793 -30.87 48.05 -15.07
N LEU A 794 -31.71 48.43 -16.02
CA LEU A 794 -31.53 49.63 -16.84
C LEU A 794 -32.88 50.23 -17.26
N ASN A 795 -32.95 51.55 -17.30
CA ASN A 795 -34.17 52.27 -17.69
C ASN A 795 -34.01 52.81 -19.11
N VAL A 796 -34.97 52.54 -20.00
CA VAL A 796 -34.98 53.08 -21.35
C VAL A 796 -36.06 54.16 -21.43
N LEU A 797 -35.67 55.41 -21.71
CA LEU A 797 -36.62 56.50 -21.94
C LEU A 797 -36.06 57.46 -22.99
N HIS A 798 -36.46 57.22 -24.24
CA HIS A 798 -35.99 57.99 -25.38
C HIS A 798 -36.30 59.49 -25.22
N GLY A 799 -35.25 60.33 -25.19
CA GLY A 799 -35.36 61.78 -25.09
C GLY A 799 -35.25 62.39 -23.68
N ASP A 800 -35.16 61.59 -22.62
CA ASP A 800 -35.00 62.09 -21.24
C ASP A 800 -33.54 62.37 -20.91
N VAL A 801 -33.09 63.55 -21.32
CA VAL A 801 -31.66 63.92 -21.25
C VAL A 801 -31.25 64.35 -19.85
N ASP A 802 -32.19 64.88 -19.05
CA ASP A 802 -31.93 65.27 -17.65
C ASP A 802 -32.11 64.11 -16.65
N GLY A 803 -32.68 62.99 -17.11
CA GLY A 803 -32.79 61.74 -16.37
C GLY A 803 -33.86 61.75 -15.27
N ASN A 804 -34.84 62.64 -15.36
CA ASN A 804 -35.87 62.81 -14.33
C ASN A 804 -37.01 61.76 -14.41
N GLY A 805 -37.01 60.89 -15.42
CA GLY A 805 -38.03 59.86 -15.65
C GLY A 805 -39.20 60.32 -16.54
N GLY A 806 -39.14 61.51 -17.13
CA GLY A 806 -40.19 62.07 -17.98
C GLY A 806 -39.70 63.12 -18.99
N VAL A 807 -39.91 62.86 -20.27
CA VAL A 807 -39.49 63.75 -21.36
C VAL A 807 -40.41 64.96 -21.44
N ASN A 808 -39.87 66.16 -21.23
CA ASN A 808 -40.65 67.38 -21.17
C ASN A 808 -39.93 68.58 -21.82
N VAL A 809 -40.39 69.80 -21.49
CA VAL A 809 -39.84 71.04 -22.07
C VAL A 809 -38.39 71.29 -21.65
N VAL A 810 -37.96 70.80 -20.48
CA VAL A 810 -36.60 70.93 -19.96
C VAL A 810 -35.62 70.16 -20.84
N ASP A 811 -35.94 68.93 -21.24
CA ASP A 811 -35.10 68.12 -22.14
C ASP A 811 -34.88 68.79 -23.50
N ARG A 812 -35.96 69.38 -24.03
CA ARG A 812 -35.89 70.17 -25.26
C ARG A 812 -35.03 71.42 -25.10
N ILE A 813 -35.04 72.05 -23.93
CA ILE A 813 -34.20 73.22 -23.64
C ILE A 813 -32.73 72.80 -23.57
N LEU A 814 -32.42 71.69 -22.91
CA LEU A 814 -31.04 71.20 -22.74
C LEU A 814 -30.40 70.81 -24.08
N THR A 815 -31.14 70.10 -24.94
CA THR A 815 -30.71 69.81 -26.33
C THR A 815 -30.57 71.09 -27.17
N SER A 816 -31.41 72.10 -26.95
CA SER A 816 -31.35 73.38 -27.68
C SER A 816 -30.20 74.30 -27.25
N GLN A 817 -29.93 74.39 -25.94
CA GLN A 817 -28.90 75.25 -25.37
C GLN A 817 -27.50 74.77 -25.74
N ASN A 818 -27.36 73.47 -26.01
CA ASN A 818 -26.10 72.80 -26.30
C ASN A 818 -25.95 72.36 -27.76
N ALA A 819 -26.77 72.89 -28.69
CA ALA A 819 -26.86 72.52 -30.12
C ALA A 819 -25.61 72.83 -31.00
N ARG A 820 -24.42 72.85 -30.41
CA ARG A 820 -23.10 73.02 -31.06
C ARG A 820 -22.01 72.13 -30.46
N GLN A 821 -22.34 71.26 -29.51
CA GLN A 821 -21.37 70.38 -28.90
C GLN A 821 -21.07 69.20 -29.82
N THR A 822 -19.81 68.75 -29.89
CA THR A 822 -19.37 67.64 -30.73
C THR A 822 -18.44 66.69 -29.98
N ALA A 823 -18.58 65.39 -30.21
CA ALA A 823 -17.69 64.34 -29.71
C ALA A 823 -16.38 64.22 -30.52
N GLY A 824 -16.37 64.68 -31.78
CA GLY A 824 -15.23 64.58 -32.70
C GLY A 824 -14.22 65.75 -32.58
N PRO A 825 -12.95 65.57 -32.98
CA PRO A 825 -11.87 66.54 -32.77
C PRO A 825 -12.03 67.86 -33.58
N PRO A 826 -11.95 69.04 -32.93
CA PRO A 826 -11.80 69.21 -31.48
C PRO A 826 -13.12 68.96 -30.74
N ALA A 827 -13.11 67.97 -29.85
CA ALA A 827 -14.27 67.66 -29.03
C ALA A 827 -14.59 68.86 -28.13
N SER A 828 -15.87 69.13 -27.91
CA SER A 828 -16.27 70.19 -27.00
C SER A 828 -15.90 69.79 -25.56
N ALA A 829 -15.29 70.71 -24.80
CA ALA A 829 -14.81 70.41 -23.44
C ALA A 829 -15.92 69.96 -22.47
N ASN A 830 -17.17 70.33 -22.75
CA ASN A 830 -18.35 69.97 -21.96
C ASN A 830 -19.36 69.17 -22.80
N TYR A 831 -18.89 68.39 -23.79
CA TYR A 831 -19.78 67.52 -24.55
C TYR A 831 -20.45 66.51 -23.61
N ASP A 832 -21.78 66.52 -23.60
CA ASP A 832 -22.59 65.54 -22.87
C ASP A 832 -23.20 64.54 -23.87
N PRO A 833 -22.85 63.24 -23.81
CA PRO A 833 -23.37 62.24 -24.74
C PRO A 833 -24.86 61.98 -24.57
N ARG A 834 -25.46 62.33 -23.42
CA ARG A 834 -26.89 62.10 -23.14
C ARG A 834 -27.80 63.00 -23.97
N ILE A 835 -27.32 64.16 -24.42
CA ILE A 835 -28.10 65.12 -25.22
C ILE A 835 -27.92 64.94 -26.75
N ASP A 836 -27.02 64.05 -27.18
CA ASP A 836 -26.86 63.60 -28.57
C ASP A 836 -27.72 62.34 -28.77
N LEU A 837 -29.01 62.55 -29.00
CA LEU A 837 -30.05 61.52 -28.90
C LEU A 837 -29.97 60.47 -30.00
N ASN A 838 -29.34 60.80 -31.14
CA ASN A 838 -29.14 59.87 -32.26
C ASN A 838 -27.70 59.31 -32.32
N GLY A 839 -26.84 59.65 -31.36
CA GLY A 839 -25.47 59.15 -31.29
C GLY A 839 -24.61 59.51 -32.51
N ASP A 840 -24.92 60.62 -33.18
CA ASP A 840 -24.28 60.97 -34.44
C ASP A 840 -22.95 61.75 -34.28
N GLY A 841 -22.59 62.04 -33.03
CA GLY A 841 -21.38 62.73 -32.62
C GLY A 841 -21.51 64.25 -32.56
N GLY A 842 -22.69 64.82 -32.80
CA GLY A 842 -22.95 66.26 -32.69
C GLY A 842 -24.37 66.62 -32.26
N VAL A 843 -24.49 67.34 -31.15
CA VAL A 843 -25.78 67.86 -30.65
C VAL A 843 -26.28 68.96 -31.58
N ASN A 844 -27.43 68.78 -32.22
CA ASN A 844 -27.94 69.69 -33.23
C ASN A 844 -29.49 69.77 -33.25
N VAL A 845 -30.05 70.29 -34.35
CA VAL A 845 -31.50 70.45 -34.50
C VAL A 845 -32.25 69.12 -34.52
N VAL A 846 -31.60 68.04 -34.98
CA VAL A 846 -32.16 66.69 -35.02
C VAL A 846 -32.42 66.19 -33.61
N ASP A 847 -31.48 66.34 -32.69
CA ASP A 847 -31.66 65.95 -31.27
C ASP A 847 -32.79 66.72 -30.62
N ARG A 848 -32.89 68.02 -30.91
CA ARG A 848 -34.02 68.82 -30.42
C ARG A 848 -35.38 68.33 -30.96
N ILE A 849 -35.42 67.87 -32.22
CA ILE A 849 -36.63 67.30 -32.81
C ILE A 849 -36.96 65.98 -32.12
N LEU A 850 -35.99 65.10 -31.91
CA LEU A 850 -36.16 63.83 -31.21
C LEU A 850 -36.66 64.02 -29.77
N ALA A 851 -36.09 64.98 -29.02
CA ALA A 851 -36.58 65.36 -27.70
C ALA A 851 -38.03 65.91 -27.75
N SER A 852 -38.40 66.60 -28.82
CA SER A 852 -39.75 67.14 -29.00
C SER A 852 -40.78 66.08 -29.41
N GLU A 853 -40.38 65.11 -30.23
CA GLU A 853 -41.21 63.99 -30.66
C GLU A 853 -41.56 63.08 -29.48
N ASN A 854 -40.63 62.95 -28.53
CA ASN A 854 -40.79 62.12 -27.33
C ASN A 854 -41.35 62.85 -26.09
N ALA A 855 -41.69 64.14 -26.17
CA ALA A 855 -42.06 65.03 -25.04
C ALA A 855 -43.35 64.68 -24.25
N ARG A 856 -43.82 63.43 -24.35
CA ARG A 856 -44.94 62.85 -23.60
C ARG A 856 -44.61 61.47 -23.01
N LEU A 857 -43.41 60.95 -23.24
CA LEU A 857 -42.99 59.67 -22.69
C LEU A 857 -42.60 59.86 -21.22
N THR A 858 -43.04 58.93 -20.39
CA THR A 858 -42.63 58.79 -18.99
C THR A 858 -42.31 57.32 -18.76
N LEU A 859 -41.43 57.03 -17.80
CA LEU A 859 -41.26 55.65 -17.35
C LEU A 859 -42.59 55.10 -16.82
N PRO A 860 -42.86 53.80 -16.98
CA PRO A 860 -44.05 53.17 -16.45
C PRO A 860 -44.04 53.13 -14.91
N ASP A 861 -45.24 53.19 -14.32
CA ASP A 861 -45.45 52.96 -12.88
C ASP A 861 -45.24 51.48 -12.55
N GLY A 862 -44.56 51.19 -11.42
CA GLY A 862 -44.20 49.83 -11.02
C GLY A 862 -42.74 49.47 -11.35
N GLU A 863 -42.35 48.27 -10.99
CA GLU A 863 -41.01 47.71 -11.23
C GLU A 863 -41.13 46.41 -12.03
N PRO A 864 -40.14 46.04 -12.86
CA PRO A 864 -40.13 44.73 -13.50
C PRO A 864 -40.07 43.67 -12.40
N ILE A 865 -41.02 42.73 -12.41
CA ILE A 865 -41.07 41.63 -11.44
C ILE A 865 -40.68 40.34 -12.15
N ALA A 866 -39.52 39.80 -11.81
CA ALA A 866 -39.21 38.39 -12.03
C ALA A 866 -39.88 37.59 -10.90
N SER A 867 -41.01 36.95 -11.17
CA SER A 867 -41.49 35.90 -10.24
C SER A 867 -40.76 34.61 -10.62
N LEU A 868 -39.80 34.21 -9.79
CA LEU A 868 -39.07 32.96 -10.00
C LEU A 868 -39.97 31.79 -9.56
N PRO A 869 -40.44 30.93 -10.47
CA PRO A 869 -41.23 29.77 -10.10
C PRO A 869 -40.33 28.71 -9.44
N LEU A 870 -40.81 28.02 -8.41
CA LEU A 870 -40.13 26.79 -7.99
C LEU A 870 -40.20 25.75 -9.12
N LEU A 871 -39.05 25.20 -9.52
CA LEU A 871 -38.96 24.21 -10.59
C LEU A 871 -38.76 22.79 -10.04
N ALA A 872 -39.24 21.78 -10.77
CA ALA A 872 -38.83 20.39 -10.56
C ALA A 872 -37.45 20.13 -11.22
N SER A 873 -36.52 19.54 -10.48
CA SER A 873 -35.17 19.26 -11.00
C SER A 873 -35.18 18.18 -12.10
N ASN A 874 -34.42 18.37 -13.18
CA ASN A 874 -34.35 17.45 -14.35
C ASN A 874 -33.52 16.18 -14.08
N THR A 875 -34.03 15.23 -13.30
CA THR A 875 -33.50 13.85 -13.28
C THR A 875 -34.62 12.85 -13.58
N SER A 876 -34.56 12.23 -14.76
CA SER A 876 -35.56 11.27 -15.22
C SER A 876 -35.39 9.88 -14.59
N VAL A 877 -36.46 9.33 -14.00
CA VAL A 877 -36.76 7.88 -14.04
C VAL A 877 -38.29 7.64 -13.94
N GLY A 878 -38.86 6.91 -14.90
CA GLY A 878 -39.80 5.78 -14.67
C GLY A 878 -41.23 5.99 -14.12
N ASN A 879 -42.16 6.50 -14.95
CA ASN A 879 -43.55 6.06 -15.12
C ASN A 879 -44.40 5.59 -13.89
N ALA A 880 -45.42 6.38 -13.46
CA ALA A 880 -46.86 6.02 -13.50
C ALA A 880 -47.76 6.96 -12.67
N ALA A 881 -48.65 7.70 -13.36
CA ALA A 881 -49.95 8.22 -12.92
C ALA A 881 -50.18 8.46 -11.41
N ALA A 882 -49.66 9.58 -10.91
CA ALA A 882 -50.28 10.27 -9.77
C ALA A 882 -51.75 10.57 -10.06
N PRO A 883 -52.68 10.41 -9.11
CA PRO A 883 -53.87 11.25 -9.12
C PRO A 883 -53.45 12.72 -9.09
N ALA A 884 -54.09 13.57 -9.90
CA ALA A 884 -53.91 15.01 -9.81
C ALA A 884 -54.28 15.48 -8.39
N LEU A 885 -53.53 16.45 -7.86
CA LEU A 885 -53.78 17.04 -6.55
C LEU A 885 -55.23 17.55 -6.46
N THR A 886 -55.95 17.23 -5.39
CA THR A 886 -57.30 17.79 -5.17
C THR A 886 -57.23 19.06 -4.32
N GLN A 887 -58.20 19.96 -4.50
CA GLN A 887 -58.26 21.20 -3.72
C GLN A 887 -58.33 20.92 -2.20
N ALA A 888 -59.04 19.86 -1.78
CA ALA A 888 -59.14 19.49 -0.36
C ALA A 888 -57.81 19.01 0.24
N GLU A 889 -56.91 18.46 -0.58
CA GLU A 889 -55.55 18.09 -0.18
C GLU A 889 -54.64 19.31 -0.10
N LEU A 890 -54.73 20.21 -1.08
CA LEU A 890 -54.02 21.49 -1.06
C LEU A 890 -54.40 22.33 0.17
N ASP A 891 -55.69 22.50 0.45
CA ASP A 891 -56.19 23.29 1.58
C ASP A 891 -55.68 22.74 2.93
N ARG A 892 -55.56 21.41 3.06
CA ARG A 892 -55.02 20.77 4.28
C ARG A 892 -53.54 21.09 4.48
N THR A 893 -52.76 21.07 3.40
CA THR A 893 -51.33 21.38 3.43
C THR A 893 -51.09 22.87 3.69
N VAL A 894 -51.89 23.76 3.06
CA VAL A 894 -51.86 25.21 3.31
C VAL A 894 -52.15 25.52 4.78
N ALA A 895 -53.16 24.89 5.38
CA ALA A 895 -53.47 25.07 6.80
C ALA A 895 -52.35 24.60 7.74
N ALA A 896 -51.54 23.62 7.32
CA ALA A 896 -50.36 23.19 8.06
C ALA A 896 -49.19 24.17 7.89
N ALA A 897 -48.92 24.63 6.67
CA ALA A 897 -47.88 25.61 6.36
C ALA A 897 -48.10 26.94 7.09
N VAL A 898 -49.32 27.50 7.04
CA VAL A 898 -49.67 28.75 7.74
C VAL A 898 -49.54 28.59 9.27
N ALA A 899 -49.89 27.42 9.81
CA ALA A 899 -49.72 27.17 11.25
C ALA A 899 -48.24 27.09 11.66
N ARG A 900 -47.37 26.52 10.82
CA ARG A 900 -45.92 26.48 11.05
C ARG A 900 -45.32 27.89 11.01
N LEU A 901 -45.70 28.70 10.02
CA LEU A 901 -45.26 30.10 9.91
C LEU A 901 -45.79 30.96 11.06
N ALA A 902 -47.03 30.79 11.51
CA ALA A 902 -47.55 31.53 12.66
C ALA A 902 -46.79 31.25 13.97
N ALA A 903 -46.16 30.09 14.11
CA ALA A 903 -45.39 29.72 15.29
C ALA A 903 -44.03 30.45 15.40
N THR A 904 -43.57 31.11 14.34
CA THR A 904 -42.26 31.81 14.30
C THR A 904 -42.30 33.26 14.76
N GLY A 905 -43.49 33.78 15.16
CA GLY A 905 -43.62 35.14 15.69
C GLY A 905 -43.85 36.24 14.64
N LEU A 906 -44.57 35.92 13.54
CA LEU A 906 -44.91 36.87 12.48
C LEU A 906 -45.57 38.18 12.98
N SER A 907 -45.35 39.28 12.24
CA SER A 907 -46.04 40.55 12.46
C SER A 907 -47.55 40.46 12.20
N ALA A 908 -48.31 41.44 12.68
CA ALA A 908 -49.76 41.49 12.49
C ALA A 908 -50.13 41.66 11.00
N GLU A 909 -49.30 42.38 10.25
CA GLU A 909 -49.42 42.60 8.81
C GLU A 909 -49.15 41.30 8.02
N ALA A 910 -48.06 40.60 8.32
CA ALA A 910 -47.72 39.31 7.71
C ALA A 910 -48.80 38.25 8.00
N SER A 911 -49.29 38.22 9.24
CA SER A 911 -50.39 37.35 9.65
C SER A 911 -51.72 37.67 8.96
N SER A 912 -51.92 38.91 8.50
CA SER A 912 -53.11 39.32 7.74
C SER A 912 -52.96 38.95 6.26
N ALA A 913 -51.77 39.13 5.68
CA ALA A 913 -51.47 38.77 4.29
C ALA A 913 -51.67 37.26 4.03
N LEU A 914 -51.22 36.40 4.95
CA LEU A 914 -51.42 34.95 4.88
C LEU A 914 -52.89 34.52 4.96
N LYS A 915 -53.77 35.32 5.57
CA LYS A 915 -55.21 35.03 5.68
C LYS A 915 -56.00 35.43 4.42
N THR A 916 -55.42 36.29 3.58
CA THR A 916 -56.07 36.84 2.40
C THR A 916 -55.63 36.20 1.09
N VAL A 917 -54.54 35.43 1.09
CA VAL A 917 -54.07 34.72 -0.12
C VAL A 917 -55.00 33.56 -0.46
N GLU A 918 -55.35 33.48 -1.74
CA GLU A 918 -56.14 32.39 -2.32
C GLU A 918 -55.22 31.38 -3.03
N PHE A 919 -55.39 30.09 -2.74
CA PHE A 919 -54.66 29.01 -3.40
C PHE A 919 -55.54 28.31 -4.42
N GLN A 920 -55.07 28.22 -5.67
CA GLN A 920 -55.80 27.58 -6.77
C GLN A 920 -54.92 26.59 -7.52
N LEU A 921 -55.54 25.53 -8.04
CA LEU A 921 -54.89 24.58 -8.95
C LEU A 921 -54.97 25.07 -10.40
N ALA A 922 -53.84 25.17 -11.08
CA ALA A 922 -53.76 25.56 -12.49
C ALA A 922 -52.58 24.85 -13.18
N ASP A 923 -52.77 24.38 -14.42
CA ASP A 923 -51.73 23.72 -15.24
C ASP A 923 -50.64 24.74 -15.63
N LEU A 924 -49.40 24.56 -15.15
CA LEU A 924 -48.29 25.50 -15.37
C LEU A 924 -47.31 24.99 -16.46
N PRO A 925 -46.73 25.87 -17.30
CA PRO A 925 -45.85 25.45 -18.38
C PRO A 925 -44.46 25.01 -17.89
N GLY A 926 -43.90 23.98 -18.52
CA GLY A 926 -42.53 23.51 -18.26
C GLY A 926 -42.41 22.73 -16.96
N ASN A 927 -41.33 22.96 -16.20
CA ASN A 927 -41.07 22.28 -14.93
C ASN A 927 -41.62 23.03 -13.70
N ARG A 928 -42.51 24.01 -13.90
CA ARG A 928 -42.98 24.91 -12.83
C ARG A 928 -43.92 24.19 -11.88
N LEU A 929 -43.65 24.30 -10.57
CA LEU A 929 -44.44 23.68 -9.50
C LEU A 929 -45.43 24.67 -8.87
N GLY A 930 -45.05 25.94 -8.74
CA GLY A 930 -45.87 27.01 -8.18
C GLY A 930 -45.52 28.38 -8.74
N ILE A 931 -46.45 29.33 -8.60
CA ILE A 931 -46.21 30.75 -8.87
C ILE A 931 -47.14 31.64 -8.02
N ALA A 932 -46.56 32.58 -7.30
CA ALA A 932 -47.28 33.64 -6.58
C ALA A 932 -47.44 34.89 -7.47
N ALA A 933 -48.69 35.32 -7.70
CA ALA A 933 -48.99 36.53 -8.48
C ALA A 933 -50.23 37.26 -7.94
N GLY A 934 -50.07 38.53 -7.56
CA GLY A 934 -51.21 39.43 -7.30
C GLY A 934 -52.17 38.99 -6.19
N GLY A 935 -51.68 38.33 -5.14
CA GLY A 935 -52.50 37.84 -4.02
C GLY A 935 -53.13 36.45 -4.23
N VAL A 936 -52.84 35.79 -5.36
CA VAL A 936 -53.21 34.40 -5.66
C VAL A 936 -51.94 33.57 -5.79
N VAL A 937 -51.95 32.34 -5.27
CA VAL A 937 -50.90 31.33 -5.49
C VAL A 937 -51.47 30.22 -6.36
N LEU A 938 -50.84 29.99 -7.51
CA LEU A 938 -51.19 28.90 -8.42
C LEU A 938 -50.24 27.72 -8.19
N ILE A 939 -50.79 26.52 -8.04
CA ILE A 939 -50.03 25.27 -7.87
C ILE A 939 -50.34 24.33 -9.05
N ASP A 940 -49.30 23.79 -9.69
CA ASP A 940 -49.47 22.84 -10.78
C ASP A 940 -50.05 21.51 -10.25
N PRO A 941 -51.24 21.05 -10.70
CA PRO A 941 -51.89 19.86 -10.14
C PRO A 941 -51.16 18.54 -10.42
N THR A 942 -50.20 18.52 -11.36
CA THR A 942 -49.45 17.33 -11.77
C THR A 942 -48.01 17.31 -11.27
N ALA A 943 -47.55 18.37 -10.59
CA ALA A 943 -46.15 18.61 -10.25
C ALA A 943 -45.22 18.46 -11.47
N ALA A 944 -45.55 19.15 -12.56
CA ALA A 944 -44.85 19.07 -13.86
C ALA A 944 -44.74 17.63 -14.41
N GLY A 945 -45.74 16.78 -14.10
CA GLY A 945 -45.77 15.37 -14.49
C GLY A 945 -45.10 14.38 -13.51
N HIS A 946 -44.47 14.85 -12.43
CA HIS A 946 -43.83 14.00 -11.41
C HIS A 946 -44.80 13.52 -10.31
N GLY A 947 -45.88 14.26 -10.08
CA GLY A 947 -46.87 14.04 -9.03
C GLY A 947 -46.38 14.38 -7.62
N TYR A 948 -47.32 14.78 -6.76
CA TYR A 948 -47.01 15.11 -5.37
C TYR A 948 -47.00 13.91 -4.43
N PHE A 949 -46.17 14.02 -3.40
CA PHE A 949 -46.37 13.39 -2.11
C PHE A 949 -47.27 14.30 -1.26
N VAL A 950 -48.49 13.83 -0.99
CA VAL A 950 -49.43 14.51 -0.11
C VAL A 950 -49.35 13.86 1.26
N ASP A 951 -48.71 14.55 2.19
CA ASP A 951 -48.56 14.11 3.57
C ASP A 951 -49.92 14.08 4.29
N ALA A 952 -50.26 12.94 4.89
CA ALA A 952 -51.50 12.78 5.66
C ALA A 952 -51.42 13.47 7.03
N THR A 953 -50.20 13.66 7.54
CA THR A 953 -49.86 14.28 8.82
C THR A 953 -48.84 15.42 8.62
N PRO A 954 -49.14 16.47 7.83
CA PRO A 954 -48.18 17.50 7.42
C PRO A 954 -47.64 18.39 8.55
N ARG A 955 -48.01 18.11 9.81
CA ARG A 955 -47.49 18.77 11.02
C ARG A 955 -46.43 17.94 11.73
N ASP A 956 -46.33 16.65 11.43
CA ASP A 956 -45.42 15.71 12.05
C ASP A 956 -44.44 15.24 10.96
N ASP A 957 -43.12 15.46 11.12
CA ASP A 957 -42.12 15.15 10.09
C ASP A 957 -41.61 13.70 10.15
N GLN A 958 -42.48 12.73 10.49
CA GLN A 958 -42.09 11.35 10.82
C GLN A 958 -41.69 10.50 9.60
N GLU A 959 -42.07 10.92 8.39
CA GLU A 959 -41.84 10.22 7.12
C GLU A 959 -40.45 10.49 6.51
N PHE A 960 -39.64 11.33 7.17
CA PHE A 960 -38.35 11.78 6.67
C PHE A 960 -37.22 11.59 7.70
N MET A 961 -35.98 11.44 7.22
CA MET A 961 -34.75 11.42 8.02
C MET A 961 -33.85 12.62 7.69
N VAL A 962 -33.17 13.18 8.69
CA VAL A 962 -32.26 14.33 8.51
C VAL A 962 -31.00 13.89 7.77
N SER A 963 -30.74 14.50 6.61
CA SER A 963 -29.54 14.23 5.79
C SER A 963 -28.48 15.33 5.93
N LEU A 964 -28.90 16.58 6.16
CA LEU A 964 -28.11 17.82 6.36
C LEU A 964 -28.97 18.82 7.20
N PRO A 965 -28.41 19.90 7.79
CA PRO A 965 -29.22 20.95 8.43
C PRO A 965 -30.23 21.52 7.43
N GLY A 966 -31.53 21.55 7.76
CA GLY A 966 -32.58 22.13 6.91
C GLY A 966 -33.25 21.20 5.87
N VAL A 967 -32.66 20.04 5.55
CA VAL A 967 -33.19 19.07 4.56
C VAL A 967 -33.55 17.73 5.18
N LEU A 968 -34.78 17.32 4.91
CA LEU A 968 -35.36 16.05 5.31
C LEU A 968 -35.51 15.15 4.07
N LYS A 969 -34.89 13.97 4.07
CA LYS A 969 -35.00 12.98 2.98
C LYS A 969 -36.05 11.93 3.32
N ALA A 970 -36.96 11.68 2.38
CA ALA A 970 -38.02 10.70 2.54
C ALA A 970 -37.45 9.29 2.78
N VAL A 971 -37.98 8.59 3.78
CA VAL A 971 -37.68 7.17 4.04
C VAL A 971 -38.81 6.24 3.61
N SER A 972 -39.96 6.80 3.25
CA SER A 972 -41.11 6.06 2.75
C SER A 972 -41.03 5.86 1.23
N PRO A 973 -41.24 4.64 0.70
CA PRO A 973 -41.32 4.38 -0.74
C PRO A 973 -42.40 5.19 -1.47
N ALA A 974 -43.40 5.73 -0.74
CA ALA A 974 -44.44 6.58 -1.32
C ALA A 974 -44.00 8.03 -1.60
N ALA A 975 -42.84 8.45 -1.06
CA ALA A 975 -42.35 9.83 -1.13
C ALA A 975 -41.05 9.98 -1.94
N VAL A 976 -40.22 8.92 -2.04
CA VAL A 976 -38.89 8.96 -2.71
C VAL A 976 -38.94 9.41 -4.17
N ASP A 977 -40.01 9.08 -4.91
CA ASP A 977 -40.15 9.41 -6.35
C ASP A 977 -41.14 10.57 -6.62
N ARG A 978 -41.41 11.43 -5.63
CA ARG A 978 -42.49 12.42 -5.68
C ARG A 978 -42.03 13.79 -5.17
N ILE A 979 -42.72 14.85 -5.59
CA ILE A 979 -42.49 16.22 -5.10
C ILE A 979 -43.23 16.43 -3.78
N ASP A 980 -42.57 16.95 -2.73
CA ASP A 980 -43.21 17.25 -1.45
C ASP A 980 -44.08 18.52 -1.53
N LEU A 981 -45.40 18.36 -1.40
CA LEU A 981 -46.34 19.48 -1.55
C LEU A 981 -46.18 20.55 -0.47
N LEU A 982 -45.79 20.18 0.75
CA LEU A 982 -45.61 21.12 1.86
C LEU A 982 -44.47 22.10 1.57
N THR A 983 -43.38 21.62 0.97
CA THR A 983 -42.24 22.44 0.54
C THR A 983 -42.65 23.46 -0.51
N VAL A 984 -43.41 23.06 -1.55
CA VAL A 984 -43.90 23.98 -2.60
C VAL A 984 -44.80 25.06 -2.01
N VAL A 985 -45.75 24.69 -1.13
CA VAL A 985 -46.65 25.67 -0.49
C VAL A 985 -45.88 26.63 0.41
N LEU A 986 -44.92 26.14 1.19
CA LEU A 986 -44.09 26.98 2.04
C LEU A 986 -43.22 27.95 1.21
N HIS A 987 -42.68 27.50 0.08
CA HIS A 987 -41.91 28.32 -0.85
C HIS A 987 -42.73 29.49 -1.39
N GLU A 988 -43.92 29.22 -1.96
CA GLU A 988 -44.78 30.28 -2.51
C GLU A 988 -45.31 31.24 -1.43
N LEU A 989 -45.55 30.76 -0.21
CA LEU A 989 -45.96 31.62 0.91
C LEU A 989 -44.84 32.58 1.34
N HIS A 990 -43.57 32.22 1.16
CA HIS A 990 -42.47 33.15 1.43
C HIS A 990 -42.45 34.29 0.39
N HIS A 991 -42.68 34.01 -0.90
CA HIS A 991 -42.85 35.05 -1.92
C HIS A 991 -44.05 35.98 -1.62
N VAL A 992 -45.16 35.44 -1.12
CA VAL A 992 -46.32 36.23 -0.65
C VAL A 992 -45.95 37.16 0.52
N LEU A 993 -45.05 36.72 1.40
CA LEU A 993 -44.58 37.48 2.56
C LEU A 993 -43.49 38.51 2.22
N GLY A 994 -43.09 38.61 0.94
CA GLY A 994 -42.20 39.65 0.43
C GLY A 994 -40.73 39.24 0.28
N THR A 995 -40.38 37.95 0.42
CA THR A 995 -39.02 37.49 0.06
C THR A 995 -38.89 37.41 -1.46
N THR A 996 -37.97 38.20 -2.02
CA THR A 996 -37.62 38.19 -3.45
C THR A 996 -36.37 37.34 -3.67
N GLY A 997 -36.35 36.51 -4.72
CA GLY A 997 -35.19 35.69 -5.09
C GLY A 997 -35.22 34.24 -4.61
N HIS A 998 -34.49 33.37 -5.31
CA HIS A 998 -34.17 32.02 -4.84
C HIS A 998 -32.89 32.03 -3.99
N ARG A 999 -32.70 31.02 -3.14
CA ARG A 999 -31.45 30.86 -2.36
C ARG A 999 -30.53 29.85 -3.01
N ALA A 1000 -29.24 30.18 -3.08
CA ALA A 1000 -28.23 29.34 -3.74
C ALA A 1000 -27.96 28.02 -3.01
N ASP A 1001 -28.27 27.92 -1.72
CA ASP A 1001 -28.19 26.64 -1.03
C ASP A 1001 -29.31 25.72 -1.57
N PRO A 1002 -28.98 24.63 -2.30
CA PRO A 1002 -29.98 23.70 -2.79
C PRO A 1002 -30.75 23.01 -1.65
N ALA A 1003 -30.27 23.14 -0.40
CA ALA A 1003 -30.95 22.68 0.80
C ALA A 1003 -31.99 23.67 1.36
N ASP A 1004 -32.02 24.92 0.89
CA ASP A 1004 -32.92 25.96 1.40
C ASP A 1004 -34.35 25.82 0.83
N LEU A 1005 -35.32 26.23 1.65
CA LEU A 1005 -36.73 26.31 1.26
C LEU A 1005 -36.95 27.19 0.03
N LEU A 1006 -36.19 28.27 -0.11
CA LEU A 1006 -36.30 29.21 -1.24
C LEU A 1006 -35.43 28.85 -2.45
N ALA A 1007 -34.81 27.68 -2.52
CA ALA A 1007 -33.98 27.32 -3.69
C ALA A 1007 -34.80 27.18 -4.99
N ALA A 1008 -34.14 27.32 -6.15
CA ALA A 1008 -34.78 27.37 -7.47
C ALA A 1008 -35.37 26.04 -7.95
N GLU A 1009 -34.76 24.92 -7.54
CA GLU A 1009 -35.22 23.59 -7.91
C GLU A 1009 -35.50 22.72 -6.68
N LEU A 1010 -36.57 21.93 -6.75
CA LEU A 1010 -36.90 20.90 -5.78
C LEU A 1010 -36.67 19.51 -6.37
N THR A 1011 -35.84 18.72 -5.68
CA THR A 1011 -35.55 17.32 -6.03
C THR A 1011 -36.63 16.39 -5.45
N LEU A 1012 -36.88 15.27 -6.14
CA LEU A 1012 -37.83 14.24 -5.70
C LEU A 1012 -37.42 13.67 -4.33
N GLY A 1013 -38.41 13.43 -3.46
CA GLY A 1013 -38.18 12.83 -2.14
C GLY A 1013 -37.55 13.75 -1.09
N GLU A 1014 -37.41 15.04 -1.38
CA GLU A 1014 -36.90 16.04 -0.43
C GLU A 1014 -38.02 16.89 0.17
N ARG A 1015 -37.96 17.11 1.49
CA ARG A 1015 -38.72 18.14 2.19
C ARG A 1015 -37.77 19.20 2.74
N ARG A 1016 -38.10 20.47 2.49
CA ARG A 1016 -37.33 21.62 2.97
C ARG A 1016 -38.23 22.45 3.87
N LEU A 1017 -37.74 22.77 5.07
CA LEU A 1017 -38.52 23.50 6.08
C LEU A 1017 -37.94 24.88 6.40
N GLY A 1018 -36.69 25.15 5.98
CA GLY A 1018 -35.94 26.38 6.29
C GLY A 1018 -35.64 26.55 7.78
N GLU A 1019 -34.60 27.32 8.14
CA GLU A 1019 -34.45 27.82 9.51
C GLU A 1019 -35.54 28.87 9.79
N LEU A 1020 -36.71 28.41 10.24
CA LEU A 1020 -37.86 29.24 10.60
C LEU A 1020 -37.60 30.27 11.72
N ASP A 1021 -36.40 30.30 12.34
CA ASP A 1021 -36.06 31.10 13.52
C ASP A 1021 -35.18 32.35 13.27
N ALA A 1022 -34.55 32.54 12.10
CA ALA A 1022 -33.53 33.61 11.94
C ALA A 1022 -33.99 34.89 11.20
N VAL A 1023 -35.02 34.82 10.35
CA VAL A 1023 -35.37 35.94 9.44
C VAL A 1023 -36.32 36.98 10.06
N PHE A 1024 -36.99 36.67 11.17
CA PHE A 1024 -37.94 37.60 11.81
C PHE A 1024 -37.43 38.21 13.14
N ALA A 1025 -36.17 37.97 13.51
CA ALA A 1025 -35.57 38.56 14.71
C ALA A 1025 -35.15 40.04 14.53
N ASP A 1026 -34.97 40.52 13.29
CA ASP A 1026 -34.55 41.90 13.00
C ASP A 1026 -35.38 42.55 11.88
N ALA A 1027 -36.45 43.25 12.27
CA ALA A 1027 -37.04 44.35 11.52
C ALA A 1027 -37.44 45.47 12.50
N PRO A 1028 -37.35 46.76 12.12
CA PRO A 1028 -36.50 47.74 12.79
C PRO A 1028 -37.11 48.33 14.06
N SER A 1029 -36.29 48.48 15.11
CA SER A 1029 -36.51 49.52 16.12
C SER A 1029 -35.39 50.55 16.06
N THR A 1030 -35.76 51.80 15.89
CA THR A 1030 -34.87 52.95 15.75
C THR A 1030 -34.10 53.24 17.04
N GLY A 1031 -32.77 53.30 16.96
CA GLY A 1031 -31.95 54.28 17.69
C GLY A 1031 -31.12 53.83 18.92
N PHE A 1032 -29.83 54.16 18.82
CA PHE A 1032 -28.77 54.30 19.86
C PHE A 1032 -27.93 53.08 20.31
N LEU A 1033 -26.61 53.30 20.20
CA LEU A 1033 -25.41 52.43 20.41
C LEU A 1033 -25.13 52.07 21.90
N PRO A 1034 -23.99 51.41 22.26
CA PRO A 1034 -23.72 49.96 22.26
C PRO A 1034 -23.18 49.43 23.61
N ARG A 1035 -23.04 48.11 23.80
CA ARG A 1035 -21.82 47.37 24.27
C ARG A 1035 -22.10 46.02 24.99
N PRO A 1036 -21.10 45.10 25.00
CA PRO A 1036 -21.28 43.66 25.06
C PRO A 1036 -20.91 43.03 26.42
N ALA A 1037 -21.29 41.77 26.62
CA ALA A 1037 -20.68 40.85 27.57
C ALA A 1037 -21.06 39.41 27.20
N LEU A 1038 -20.35 38.33 27.51
CA LEU A 1038 -18.96 38.00 27.82
C LEU A 1038 -19.02 36.46 27.95
N ARG A 1039 -18.03 35.73 27.41
CA ARG A 1039 -17.84 34.29 27.68
C ARG A 1039 -17.80 34.01 29.19
N ILE A 1040 -18.20 32.81 29.61
CA ILE A 1040 -17.41 31.86 30.42
C ILE A 1040 -18.19 30.55 30.57
N GLY A 1041 -17.59 29.45 30.12
CA GLY A 1041 -17.99 28.10 30.47
C GLY A 1041 -17.44 27.70 31.84
N ALA A 1042 -18.24 26.94 32.59
CA ALA A 1042 -17.78 26.23 33.78
C ALA A 1042 -18.52 24.89 33.92
N ARG A 1043 -17.77 23.78 33.82
CA ARG A 1043 -18.09 22.54 34.53
C ARG A 1043 -16.85 22.11 35.32
N ARG A 1044 -17.01 22.05 36.65
CA ARG A 1044 -16.10 21.38 37.59
C ARG A 1044 -16.65 19.98 37.92
N PRO A 1045 -15.79 19.03 38.33
CA PRO A 1045 -16.18 17.66 38.67
C PRO A 1045 -16.67 17.52 40.12
N PRO A 1046 -17.45 16.47 40.44
CA PRO A 1046 -17.78 16.09 41.82
C PRO A 1046 -16.64 15.27 42.45
N ALA A 1047 -16.41 15.55 43.74
CA ALA A 1047 -15.47 14.89 44.63
C ALA A 1047 -16.03 13.59 45.22
N ALA A 1048 -15.15 12.69 45.67
CA ALA A 1048 -15.09 12.29 47.07
C ALA A 1048 -13.79 11.53 47.36
N VAL A 1049 -13.14 11.91 48.46
CA VAL A 1049 -12.31 11.00 49.24
C VAL A 1049 -13.28 10.23 50.13
N LEU A 1050 -13.18 8.88 50.10
CA LEU A 1050 -13.99 7.87 50.80
C LEU A 1050 -15.45 7.73 50.35
#